data_AF-A0A3P3DYK3-F1
#
_entry.id   AF-A0A3P3DYK3-F1
#
_cell.length_a   1.000
_cell.length_b   1.000
_cell.length_c   1.000
_cell.angle_alpha   90.00
_cell.angle_beta   90.00
_cell.angle_gamma   90.00
#
_symmetry.space_group_name_H-M   'P 1'
#
loop_
_entity.id
_entity.type
_entity.pdbx_description
1 polymer ?
#
loop_
_entity_poly.entity_id
_entity_poly.type
_entity_poly.pdbx_seq_one_letter_code
_entity_poly.pdbx_strand_id
1 'polypeptide(L)'
;MNMAVTHGLSLMPPAFAAGLSAWASGDGTSGSASYAGAANAGLVSGDADFGSCLELVKTSGTQRLRAMGVTPFQVGMYLRVTARVKVLSGAMPSVRVSCLPMGASGAISGLTQTATAQALSSYGEVVTIRAILGSGARPGVDLVWGTTPTGAHVGIEFTGANGATLRIENLVVEDVTSVFHRQMLALTDVMDYGAKGDGSTNDLAAFQAADAAALAAGRVLLIPEGVYALGGTLSLASAVRFEGRVSMAAGHRLALTRNFDIDTYTSAFGSEEEGLKRGLQAIFHFSDHVSFDLKGRSVGVTAPLMIAENAGLQGASYAQRRVLDNGQLAAVAGEAWAPVSVTSQAAYATSAPYTLTGVVNIANIEVGALVTGTGVARETYVRSKNVAAGTIELSLPPGSQGGTRTYGFTRFRYMLDFSGFGRLDRFEMADLEFLCGGHASAVMLPPSGITTRFQGCVFNRPRNRAITSIGTGCQGMMVDECQFLSDEQPLKVQDRNTVAFNVNANDVKIRDNRAVRFRHFGVLHGTGHLFVGNHWFQGDSETPGVRSAGLVLTGINVKTLVTGNYVDNSFIEMTNEREPEPDFNTQFSFGGLTVTGNIFTANNVVSAFCWLVVTPRGAGHYLHGLSITGNTFRTLNGAIARVEKVDTTWSDLDYSRFRNLTVHGNNFNGVTSAFQNPLTLRHAQNSEASVWTVASQGMLPFGGRARVVSGVVADGSVTQGAVTRYDLPATQSLQGADQASVTLRWPVNCKGAAYVTMRADSPT
;
A
#
# COMPACT_ATOMS: atom_id res chain seq x y z
N MET A 1 19.68 36.27 5.21
CA MET A 1 20.41 36.61 6.44
C MET A 1 21.76 37.25 6.07
N ASN A 2 22.23 38.26 6.81
CA ASN A 2 23.55 38.87 6.61
C ASN A 2 24.58 38.05 7.43
N MET A 3 25.52 37.40 6.74
CA MET A 3 26.53 36.51 7.34
C MET A 3 27.47 37.25 8.28
N ALA A 4 27.74 38.55 8.03
CA ALA A 4 28.57 39.35 8.94
C ALA A 4 27.90 39.52 10.31
N VAL A 5 26.57 39.70 10.33
CA VAL A 5 25.79 39.83 11.57
C VAL A 5 25.68 38.50 12.31
N THR A 6 25.43 37.40 11.59
CA THR A 6 25.23 36.09 12.22
C THR A 6 26.52 35.47 12.74
N HIS A 7 27.66 35.75 12.11
CA HIS A 7 28.96 35.18 12.49
C HIS A 7 29.88 36.19 13.20
N GLY A 8 29.40 37.39 13.51
CA GLY A 8 30.16 38.42 14.22
C GLY A 8 31.42 38.90 13.48
N LEU A 9 31.38 38.95 12.15
CA LEU A 9 32.55 39.28 11.33
C LEU A 9 32.76 40.79 11.24
N SER A 10 33.96 41.26 11.60
CA SER A 10 34.37 42.64 11.36
C SER A 10 34.85 42.79 9.92
N LEU A 11 34.03 43.40 9.07
CA LEU A 11 34.31 43.54 7.63
C LEU A 11 35.03 44.84 7.27
N MET A 12 34.78 45.89 8.05
CA MET A 12 35.23 47.25 7.73
C MET A 12 36.74 47.41 7.91
N PRO A 13 37.47 47.92 6.90
CA PRO A 13 38.85 48.37 7.08
C PRO A 13 38.94 49.50 8.11
N PRO A 14 40.11 49.66 8.79
CA PRO A 14 40.31 50.78 9.70
C PRO A 14 40.13 52.14 9.01
N ALA A 15 39.36 53.05 9.62
CA ALA A 15 39.20 54.40 9.09
C ALA A 15 40.55 55.13 9.01
N PHE A 16 40.76 55.96 7.97
CA PHE A 16 42.01 56.69 7.79
C PHE A 16 42.34 57.59 8.99
N ALA A 17 41.32 58.17 9.64
CA ALA A 17 41.49 59.00 10.84
C ALA A 17 42.14 58.26 12.03
N ALA A 18 42.11 56.92 12.05
CA ALA A 18 42.81 56.11 13.05
C ALA A 18 44.33 55.96 12.77
N GLY A 19 44.82 56.52 11.66
CA GLY A 19 46.21 56.48 11.24
C GLY A 19 46.43 55.69 9.95
N LEU A 20 47.49 56.05 9.22
CA LEU A 20 47.86 55.42 7.95
C LEU A 20 48.77 54.18 8.12
N SER A 21 49.07 53.77 9.35
CA SER A 21 49.90 52.59 9.64
C SER A 21 49.25 51.30 9.17
N ALA A 22 47.92 51.23 9.16
CA ALA A 22 47.13 50.09 8.70
C ALA A 22 46.89 50.06 7.17
N TRP A 23 47.50 50.97 6.41
CA TRP A 23 47.31 51.11 4.97
C TRP A 23 48.65 50.99 4.24
N ALA A 24 48.67 50.20 3.17
CA ALA A 24 49.89 49.86 2.44
C ALA A 24 49.84 50.36 0.98
N SER A 25 51.02 50.73 0.48
CA SER A 25 51.26 50.96 -0.96
C SER A 25 51.53 49.68 -1.75
N GLY A 26 51.64 48.54 -1.06
CA GLY A 26 51.76 47.18 -1.61
C GLY A 26 50.52 46.31 -1.42
N ASP A 27 50.71 45.00 -1.21
CA ASP A 27 49.61 44.02 -1.14
C ASP A 27 48.99 43.84 0.26
N GLY A 28 49.45 44.61 1.25
CA GLY A 28 48.88 44.64 2.59
C GLY A 28 49.36 43.50 3.48
N THR A 29 50.10 42.54 2.92
CA THR A 29 50.77 41.47 3.64
C THR A 29 51.92 42.01 4.48
N SER A 30 52.39 41.20 5.44
CA SER A 30 53.61 41.49 6.22
C SER A 30 54.78 41.87 5.31
N GLY A 31 55.48 42.96 5.64
CA GLY A 31 56.57 43.53 4.83
C GLY A 31 56.14 44.56 3.77
N SER A 32 54.84 44.77 3.55
CA SER A 32 54.36 45.84 2.66
C SER A 32 54.69 47.22 3.22
N ALA A 33 55.15 48.15 2.37
CA ALA A 33 55.43 49.52 2.77
C ALA A 33 54.14 50.24 3.21
N SER A 34 54.16 50.78 4.43
CA SER A 34 53.04 51.51 5.03
C SER A 34 52.96 52.96 4.52
N TYR A 35 51.75 53.53 4.51
CA TYR A 35 51.55 54.95 4.26
C TYR A 35 51.80 55.84 5.49
N ALA A 36 52.03 55.26 6.69
CA ALA A 36 52.48 56.04 7.84
C ALA A 36 53.85 56.68 7.57
N GLY A 37 53.90 58.01 7.58
CA GLY A 37 55.13 58.78 7.34
C GLY A 37 55.59 58.80 5.88
N ALA A 38 54.79 58.28 4.94
CA ALA A 38 55.10 58.35 3.52
C ALA A 38 54.98 59.80 3.01
N ALA A 39 56.01 60.31 2.33
CA ALA A 39 56.04 61.69 1.86
C ALA A 39 54.92 62.05 0.85
N ASN A 40 54.28 61.05 0.24
CA ASN A 40 53.22 61.22 -0.74
C ASN A 40 51.81 60.92 -0.19
N ALA A 41 51.64 60.76 1.13
CA ALA A 41 50.34 60.49 1.75
C ALA A 41 50.16 61.30 3.05
N GLY A 42 48.98 61.86 3.25
CA GLY A 42 48.67 62.67 4.43
C GLY A 42 47.20 62.55 4.83
N LEU A 43 46.92 62.76 6.12
CA LEU A 43 45.55 62.87 6.61
C LEU A 43 45.07 64.31 6.45
N VAL A 44 43.87 64.44 5.88
CA VAL A 44 43.17 65.72 5.78
C VAL A 44 41.96 65.65 6.71
N SER A 45 41.92 66.54 7.71
CA SER A 45 40.74 66.77 8.52
C SER A 45 39.91 67.91 7.92
N GLY A 46 38.61 67.68 7.74
CA GLY A 46 37.67 68.72 7.30
C GLY A 46 37.58 68.92 5.79
N ASP A 47 37.80 67.88 4.98
CA ASP A 47 37.41 67.91 3.57
C ASP A 47 35.88 68.09 3.44
N ALA A 48 35.45 68.97 2.54
CA ALA A 48 34.04 69.33 2.40
C ALA A 48 33.14 68.16 1.98
N ASP A 49 33.68 67.14 1.29
CA ASP A 49 32.92 65.98 0.82
C ASP A 49 33.11 64.74 1.72
N PHE A 50 34.30 64.56 2.30
CA PHE A 50 34.70 63.33 2.99
C PHE A 50 34.96 63.50 4.50
N GLY A 51 34.96 64.72 5.03
CA GLY A 51 35.37 64.99 6.41
C GLY A 51 36.84 64.61 6.63
N SER A 52 37.09 63.55 7.41
CA SER A 52 38.44 63.01 7.61
C SER A 52 38.78 61.98 6.52
N CYS A 53 39.74 62.28 5.66
CA CYS A 53 40.09 61.46 4.50
C CYS A 53 41.61 61.37 4.27
N LEU A 54 42.01 60.45 3.39
CA LEU A 54 43.39 60.34 2.92
C LEU A 54 43.60 61.26 1.72
N GLU A 55 44.64 62.09 1.75
CA GLU A 55 45.21 62.73 0.57
C GLU A 55 46.45 61.96 0.11
N LEU A 56 46.49 61.57 -1.16
CA LEU A 56 47.52 60.73 -1.75
C LEU A 56 48.01 61.36 -3.06
N VAL A 57 49.32 61.60 -3.16
CA VAL A 57 49.97 61.94 -4.41
C VAL A 57 50.42 60.65 -5.10
N LYS A 58 49.90 60.40 -6.30
CA LYS A 58 50.23 59.21 -7.09
C LYS A 58 51.66 59.30 -7.63
N THR A 59 52.53 58.38 -7.23
CA THR A 59 53.96 58.39 -7.59
C THR A 59 54.42 57.16 -8.38
N SER A 60 53.60 56.11 -8.47
CA SER A 60 53.85 54.88 -9.22
C SER A 60 52.82 54.67 -10.34
N GLY A 61 53.23 54.02 -11.45
CA GLY A 61 52.36 53.69 -12.57
C GLY A 61 51.07 52.96 -12.14
N THR A 62 51.20 52.04 -11.17
CA THR A 62 50.10 51.50 -10.37
C THR A 62 50.35 51.81 -8.90
N GLN A 63 49.46 52.59 -8.29
CA GLN A 63 49.53 52.98 -6.88
C GLN A 63 48.41 52.26 -6.12
N ARG A 64 48.77 51.28 -5.29
CA ARG A 64 47.80 50.55 -4.46
C ARG A 64 47.50 51.30 -3.17
N LEU A 65 46.27 51.20 -2.71
CA LEU A 65 45.84 51.60 -1.38
C LEU A 65 45.11 50.42 -0.77
N ARG A 66 45.80 49.73 0.13
CA ARG A 66 45.43 48.39 0.59
C ARG A 66 45.37 48.35 2.10
N ALA A 67 44.27 47.85 2.65
CA ALA A 67 44.17 47.60 4.09
C ALA A 67 45.10 46.43 4.48
N MET A 68 45.92 46.63 5.50
CA MET A 68 46.80 45.59 6.05
C MET A 68 46.05 44.58 6.93
N GLY A 69 44.85 44.94 7.41
CA GLY A 69 43.94 43.99 8.05
C GLY A 69 43.41 42.98 7.03
N VAL A 70 43.18 41.74 7.48
CA VAL A 70 42.51 40.71 6.68
C VAL A 70 41.01 40.81 6.92
N THR A 71 40.26 41.23 5.90
CA THR A 71 38.80 41.17 5.90
C THR A 71 38.38 39.70 5.78
N PRO A 72 37.56 39.16 6.70
CA PRO A 72 37.09 37.77 6.63
C PRO A 72 36.29 37.47 5.36
N PHE A 73 36.49 36.29 4.79
CA PHE A 73 35.75 35.80 3.61
C PHE A 73 35.52 34.29 3.73
N GLN A 74 34.33 33.80 3.38
CA GLN A 74 33.97 32.38 3.49
C GLN A 74 33.13 31.95 2.29
N VAL A 75 33.04 30.62 2.08
CA VAL A 75 32.16 30.05 1.06
C VAL A 75 30.72 30.51 1.29
N GLY A 76 30.08 31.02 0.24
CA GLY A 76 28.72 31.56 0.30
C GLY A 76 28.65 33.06 0.57
N MET A 77 29.75 33.73 0.94
CA MET A 77 29.78 35.18 1.16
C MET A 77 30.00 35.97 -0.13
N TYR A 78 29.31 37.10 -0.24
CA TYR A 78 29.51 38.12 -1.26
C TYR A 78 29.68 39.48 -0.59
N LEU A 79 30.87 40.08 -0.72
CA LEU A 79 31.18 41.37 -0.10
C LEU A 79 31.24 42.47 -1.16
N ARG A 80 30.57 43.59 -0.91
CA ARG A 80 30.67 44.80 -1.73
C ARG A 80 31.70 45.73 -1.12
N VAL A 81 32.73 46.06 -1.90
CA VAL A 81 33.71 47.09 -1.57
C VAL A 81 33.30 48.38 -2.26
N THR A 82 33.16 49.47 -1.52
CA THR A 82 32.85 50.81 -2.03
C THR A 82 33.98 51.77 -1.66
N ALA A 83 34.44 52.55 -2.63
CA ALA A 83 35.37 53.65 -2.40
C ALA A 83 34.91 54.91 -3.12
N ARG A 84 35.05 56.06 -2.45
CA ARG A 84 34.77 57.38 -3.01
C ARG A 84 36.08 58.15 -3.09
N VAL A 85 36.39 58.66 -4.28
CA VAL A 85 37.66 59.34 -4.58
C VAL A 85 37.40 60.61 -5.37
N LYS A 86 38.28 61.62 -5.24
CA LYS A 86 38.30 62.79 -6.11
C LYS A 86 39.72 63.21 -6.44
N VAL A 87 39.93 63.77 -7.63
CA VAL A 87 41.22 64.35 -8.04
C VAL A 87 41.21 65.83 -7.70
N LEU A 88 42.28 66.35 -7.12
CA LEU A 88 42.42 67.78 -6.81
C LEU A 88 43.26 68.52 -7.85
N SER A 89 44.33 67.88 -8.32
CA SER A 89 45.28 68.45 -9.28
C SER A 89 46.14 67.35 -9.92
N GLY A 90 46.84 67.67 -11.01
CA GLY A 90 47.76 66.76 -11.69
C GLY A 90 47.11 65.83 -12.72
N ALA A 91 47.88 64.93 -13.33
CA ALA A 91 47.39 64.08 -14.41
C ALA A 91 46.26 63.13 -13.94
N MET A 92 45.18 63.01 -14.70
CA MET A 92 44.00 62.20 -14.33
C MET A 92 44.28 60.69 -14.39
N PRO A 93 44.23 59.94 -13.27
CA PRO A 93 44.39 58.48 -13.28
C PRO A 93 43.05 57.76 -13.47
N SER A 94 43.11 56.44 -13.65
CA SER A 94 41.94 55.56 -13.47
C SER A 94 42.00 54.88 -12.12
N VAL A 95 40.85 54.60 -11.51
CA VAL A 95 40.74 53.92 -10.22
C VAL A 95 39.93 52.64 -10.36
N ARG A 96 40.30 51.58 -9.62
CA ARG A 96 39.52 50.35 -9.52
C ARG A 96 39.60 49.75 -8.13
N VAL A 97 38.57 48.99 -7.77
CA VAL A 97 38.69 48.07 -6.62
C VAL A 97 39.69 47.00 -7.00
N SER A 98 40.63 46.76 -6.10
CA SER A 98 41.58 45.66 -6.20
C SER A 98 41.61 44.98 -4.85
N CYS A 99 41.76 43.66 -4.77
CA CYS A 99 41.79 42.88 -3.53
C CYS A 99 42.77 41.69 -3.67
N LEU A 100 43.49 41.37 -2.59
CA LEU A 100 44.34 40.19 -2.55
C LEU A 100 43.65 39.07 -1.74
N PRO A 101 43.27 37.94 -2.37
CA PRO A 101 42.69 36.81 -1.65
C PRO A 101 43.74 36.08 -0.81
N MET A 102 43.37 35.76 0.42
CA MET A 102 44.20 35.10 1.42
C MET A 102 43.59 33.75 1.80
N GLY A 103 44.39 32.69 1.82
CA GLY A 103 44.05 31.41 2.41
C GLY A 103 44.83 31.15 3.69
N ALA A 104 44.65 29.96 4.28
CA ALA A 104 45.34 29.55 5.50
C ALA A 104 46.88 29.57 5.38
N SER A 105 47.42 29.36 4.17
CA SER A 105 48.86 29.33 3.88
C SER A 105 49.41 30.64 3.28
N GLY A 106 48.61 31.71 3.23
CA GLY A 106 49.01 33.01 2.67
C GLY A 106 48.24 33.39 1.39
N ALA A 107 48.81 34.31 0.60
CA ALA A 107 48.17 34.84 -0.60
C ALA A 107 47.93 33.76 -1.67
N ILE A 108 46.77 33.81 -2.32
CA ILE A 108 46.36 32.83 -3.34
C ILE A 108 46.55 33.41 -4.74
N SER A 109 47.34 32.72 -5.58
CA SER A 109 47.56 33.08 -6.99
C SER A 109 46.46 32.55 -7.91
N GLY A 110 46.29 33.15 -9.09
CA GLY A 110 45.39 32.66 -10.15
C GLY A 110 43.92 33.08 -10.03
N LEU A 111 43.57 33.84 -8.99
CA LEU A 111 42.25 34.44 -8.82
C LEU A 111 42.23 35.89 -9.34
N THR A 112 41.08 36.37 -9.82
CA THR A 112 40.90 37.74 -10.27
C THR A 112 41.06 38.71 -9.09
N GLN A 113 42.03 39.62 -9.16
CA GLN A 113 42.35 40.54 -8.05
C GLN A 113 41.88 41.97 -8.29
N THR A 114 41.38 42.31 -9.48
CA THR A 114 41.05 43.68 -9.85
C THR A 114 39.74 43.76 -10.62
N ALA A 115 38.87 44.70 -10.26
CA ALA A 115 37.64 44.99 -10.98
C ALA A 115 37.91 45.89 -12.20
N THR A 116 36.87 46.20 -12.95
CA THR A 116 36.94 47.14 -14.08
C THR A 116 37.38 48.53 -13.61
N ALA A 117 38.29 49.17 -14.34
CA ALA A 117 38.78 50.51 -14.01
C ALA A 117 37.83 51.61 -14.49
N GLN A 118 37.66 52.62 -13.65
CA GLN A 118 36.94 53.85 -13.96
C GLN A 118 37.92 55.00 -14.12
N ALA A 119 37.89 55.67 -15.28
CA ALA A 119 38.68 56.86 -15.53
C ALA A 119 38.14 58.05 -14.73
N LEU A 120 39.03 58.81 -14.09
CA LEU A 120 38.69 60.10 -13.48
C LEU A 120 38.85 61.18 -14.55
N SER A 121 37.89 62.11 -14.66
CA SER A 121 37.84 63.06 -15.80
C SER A 121 37.82 64.52 -15.38
N SER A 122 37.53 64.83 -14.12
CA SER A 122 37.30 66.20 -13.64
C SER A 122 37.91 66.39 -12.26
N TYR A 123 38.41 67.60 -11.97
CA TYR A 123 38.89 67.94 -10.63
C TYR A 123 37.73 68.28 -9.71
N GLY A 124 37.84 67.90 -8.43
CA GLY A 124 36.83 68.12 -7.40
C GLY A 124 35.60 67.19 -7.50
N GLU A 125 35.41 66.50 -8.62
CA GLU A 125 34.31 65.55 -8.79
C GLU A 125 34.53 64.28 -7.93
N VAL A 126 33.54 63.96 -7.10
CA VAL A 126 33.54 62.73 -6.30
C VAL A 126 33.06 61.56 -7.14
N VAL A 127 33.97 60.63 -7.41
CA VAL A 127 33.70 59.38 -8.13
C VAL A 127 33.56 58.22 -7.14
N THR A 128 32.46 57.47 -7.25
CA THR A 128 32.22 56.26 -6.45
C THR A 128 32.47 55.02 -7.29
N ILE A 129 33.42 54.18 -6.89
CA ILE A 129 33.63 52.84 -7.47
C ILE A 129 33.13 51.75 -6.52
N ARG A 130 32.63 50.66 -7.11
CA ARG A 130 32.14 49.48 -6.39
C ARG A 130 32.59 48.21 -7.08
N ALA A 131 32.87 47.18 -6.30
CA ALA A 131 33.02 45.82 -6.80
C ALA A 131 32.52 44.79 -5.77
N ILE A 132 32.01 43.67 -6.26
CA ILE A 132 31.58 42.54 -5.45
C ILE A 132 32.61 41.41 -5.59
N LEU A 133 33.15 40.98 -4.44
CA LEU A 133 33.95 39.77 -4.32
C LEU A 133 33.08 38.63 -3.79
N GLY A 134 33.15 37.45 -4.41
CA GLY A 134 32.21 36.37 -4.15
C GLY A 134 32.77 34.98 -4.41
N SER A 135 32.26 33.98 -3.68
CA SER A 135 32.75 32.61 -3.78
C SER A 135 32.32 31.89 -5.07
N GLY A 136 31.30 32.38 -5.77
CA GLY A 136 30.80 31.80 -7.02
C GLY A 136 30.52 32.85 -8.10
N ALA A 137 30.60 32.44 -9.36
CA ALA A 137 30.25 33.31 -10.49
C ALA A 137 28.74 33.57 -10.52
N ARG A 138 28.33 34.84 -10.37
CA ARG A 138 26.94 35.29 -10.51
C ARG A 138 26.90 36.61 -11.27
N PRO A 139 25.81 36.91 -11.99
CA PRO A 139 25.64 38.23 -12.61
C PRO A 139 25.82 39.34 -11.58
N GLY A 140 26.79 40.24 -11.82
CA GLY A 140 27.14 41.35 -10.91
C GLY A 140 28.27 41.06 -9.91
N VAL A 141 28.89 39.87 -9.93
CA VAL A 141 30.11 39.57 -9.15
C VAL A 141 31.34 39.86 -9.99
N ASP A 142 32.22 40.74 -9.51
CA ASP A 142 33.40 41.20 -10.24
C ASP A 142 34.62 40.31 -9.97
N LEU A 143 34.83 39.92 -8.71
CA LEU A 143 35.98 39.12 -8.27
C LEU A 143 35.50 37.74 -7.81
N VAL A 144 35.53 36.76 -8.72
CA VAL A 144 35.11 35.38 -8.45
C VAL A 144 36.26 34.56 -7.87
N TRP A 145 36.10 34.08 -6.65
CA TRP A 145 37.20 33.57 -5.83
C TRP A 145 37.11 32.11 -5.42
N GLY A 146 36.00 31.43 -5.70
CA GLY A 146 35.85 30.01 -5.37
C GLY A 146 35.76 29.76 -3.87
N THR A 147 36.16 28.56 -3.45
CA THR A 147 36.02 28.09 -2.06
C THR A 147 37.30 28.17 -1.23
N THR A 148 38.43 28.50 -1.85
CA THR A 148 39.76 28.43 -1.20
C THR A 148 40.09 29.62 -0.30
N PRO A 149 39.76 30.88 -0.65
CA PRO A 149 40.08 32.01 0.22
C PRO A 149 39.30 32.01 1.54
N THR A 150 39.96 32.38 2.63
CA THR A 150 39.40 32.56 3.98
C THR A 150 39.40 34.02 4.43
N GLY A 151 39.97 34.91 3.63
CA GLY A 151 40.00 36.34 3.86
C GLY A 151 40.58 37.09 2.67
N ALA A 152 40.64 38.41 2.78
CA ALA A 152 41.27 39.26 1.78
C ALA A 152 41.86 40.53 2.38
N HIS A 153 42.98 40.98 1.81
CA HIS A 153 43.38 42.37 1.99
C HIS A 153 42.62 43.23 0.97
N VAL A 154 41.66 44.03 1.46
CA VAL A 154 40.75 44.84 0.63
C VAL A 154 41.33 46.23 0.35
N GLY A 155 41.00 46.82 -0.80
CA GLY A 155 41.63 48.07 -1.23
C GLY A 155 41.17 48.56 -2.59
N ILE A 156 41.88 49.58 -3.07
CA ILE A 156 41.75 50.12 -4.42
C ILE A 156 43.14 50.33 -5.02
N GLU A 157 43.21 50.51 -6.32
CA GLU A 157 44.45 50.97 -6.96
C GLU A 157 44.18 52.01 -8.04
N PHE A 158 45.13 52.93 -8.18
CA PHE A 158 45.15 53.96 -9.21
C PHE A 158 46.15 53.58 -10.29
N THR A 159 45.77 53.67 -11.55
CA THR A 159 46.60 53.34 -12.72
C THR A 159 46.72 54.56 -13.65
N GLY A 160 47.74 54.58 -14.50
CA GLY A 160 47.98 55.66 -15.47
C GLY A 160 49.14 56.59 -15.07
N ALA A 161 49.10 57.84 -15.53
CA ALA A 161 50.18 58.81 -15.29
C ALA A 161 50.36 59.15 -13.79
N ASN A 162 51.55 59.62 -13.42
CA ASN A 162 51.89 60.03 -12.06
C ASN A 162 51.66 61.54 -11.85
N GLY A 163 51.67 61.98 -10.58
CA GLY A 163 51.56 63.39 -10.20
C GLY A 163 50.14 63.85 -9.85
N ALA A 164 49.15 62.95 -9.85
CA ALA A 164 47.80 63.24 -9.39
C ALA A 164 47.75 63.39 -7.87
N THR A 165 47.17 64.48 -7.35
CA THR A 165 46.78 64.58 -5.94
C THR A 165 45.34 64.14 -5.78
N LEU A 166 45.11 63.11 -4.98
CA LEU A 166 43.82 62.42 -4.82
C LEU A 166 43.34 62.53 -3.38
N ARG A 167 42.04 62.71 -3.17
CA ARG A 167 41.41 62.48 -1.85
C ARG A 167 40.54 61.24 -1.90
N ILE A 168 40.62 60.41 -0.86
CA ILE A 168 39.95 59.12 -0.75
C ILE A 168 39.21 59.06 0.59
N GLU A 169 37.90 58.82 0.53
CA GLU A 169 37.07 58.53 1.70
C GLU A 169 37.33 57.11 2.20
N ASN A 170 37.07 56.85 3.49
CA ASN A 170 37.16 55.51 4.07
C ASN A 170 36.49 54.46 3.19
N LEU A 171 37.19 53.35 2.94
CA LEU A 171 36.60 52.24 2.20
C LEU A 171 35.52 51.58 3.04
N VAL A 172 34.40 51.27 2.39
CA VAL A 172 33.28 50.58 3.01
C VAL A 172 33.20 49.16 2.46
N VAL A 173 33.13 48.16 3.35
CA VAL A 173 32.96 46.76 2.98
C VAL A 173 31.70 46.21 3.64
N GLU A 174 30.75 45.79 2.82
CA GLU A 174 29.44 45.33 3.26
C GLU A 174 29.20 43.89 2.80
N ASP A 175 28.55 43.08 3.64
CA ASP A 175 27.99 41.81 3.20
C ASP A 175 26.70 42.04 2.39
N VAL A 176 26.77 41.71 1.11
CA VAL A 176 25.67 41.80 0.14
C VAL A 176 25.21 40.41 -0.33
N THR A 177 25.54 39.35 0.41
CA THR A 177 25.10 37.96 0.13
C THR A 177 23.58 37.87 -0.07
N SER A 178 22.82 38.71 0.66
CA SER A 178 21.37 38.80 0.55
C SER A 178 20.84 39.16 -0.83
N VAL A 179 21.61 39.89 -1.63
CA VAL A 179 21.24 40.26 -3.00
C VAL A 179 21.15 39.03 -3.90
N PHE A 180 21.92 37.97 -3.60
CA PHE A 180 21.99 36.76 -4.41
C PHE A 180 21.06 35.64 -3.93
N HIS A 181 20.40 35.77 -2.77
CA HIS A 181 19.58 34.69 -2.19
C HIS A 181 18.49 34.17 -3.13
N ARG A 182 17.78 35.05 -3.85
CA ARG A 182 16.75 34.64 -4.83
C ARG A 182 17.30 33.84 -6.02
N GLN A 183 18.60 33.98 -6.35
CA GLN A 183 19.27 33.17 -7.38
C GLN A 183 19.93 31.91 -6.78
N MET A 184 20.07 31.85 -5.45
CA MET A 184 20.63 30.71 -4.73
C MET A 184 19.56 29.69 -4.37
N LEU A 185 18.32 30.15 -4.14
CA LEU A 185 17.17 29.32 -3.84
C LEU A 185 16.36 29.11 -5.13
N ALA A 186 16.29 27.87 -5.62
CA ALA A 186 15.48 27.50 -6.79
C ALA A 186 13.99 27.41 -6.43
N LEU A 187 13.45 28.51 -5.88
CA LEU A 187 12.08 28.62 -5.36
C LEU A 187 11.30 29.70 -6.13
N THR A 188 10.01 29.48 -6.25
CA THR A 188 9.02 30.46 -6.70
C THR A 188 7.98 30.58 -5.60
N ASP A 189 7.83 31.77 -5.00
CA ASP A 189 6.93 32.02 -3.88
C ASP A 189 5.55 32.44 -4.39
N VAL A 190 4.46 31.84 -3.90
CA VAL A 190 3.08 32.24 -4.27
C VAL A 190 2.72 33.67 -3.88
N MET A 191 3.32 34.22 -2.81
CA MET A 191 3.09 35.61 -2.38
C MET A 191 3.64 36.61 -3.38
N ASP A 192 4.73 36.29 -4.10
CA ASP A 192 5.25 37.12 -5.20
C ASP A 192 4.23 37.24 -6.36
N TYR A 193 3.24 36.34 -6.43
CA TYR A 193 2.14 36.35 -7.42
C TYR A 193 0.81 36.83 -6.84
N GLY A 194 0.83 37.43 -5.64
CA GLY A 194 -0.31 38.10 -5.04
C GLY A 194 -1.13 37.27 -4.06
N ALA A 195 -0.71 36.05 -3.73
CA ALA A 195 -1.35 35.26 -2.68
C ALA A 195 -1.24 35.98 -1.32
N LYS A 196 -2.30 35.94 -0.52
CA LYS A 196 -2.37 36.61 0.79
C LYS A 196 -2.15 35.68 1.96
N GLY A 197 -2.63 34.43 1.89
CA GLY A 197 -2.47 33.48 2.99
C GLY A 197 -3.20 33.87 4.28
N ASP A 198 -4.24 34.70 4.19
CA ASP A 198 -5.01 35.22 5.33
C ASP A 198 -6.22 34.34 5.74
N GLY A 199 -6.44 33.23 5.04
CA GLY A 199 -7.52 32.27 5.25
C GLY A 199 -8.87 32.65 4.64
N SER A 200 -8.98 33.83 4.02
CA SER A 200 -10.25 34.40 3.53
C SER A 200 -10.19 34.84 2.06
N THR A 201 -9.07 35.40 1.61
CA THR A 201 -8.83 35.80 0.24
C THR A 201 -8.69 34.56 -0.65
N ASN A 202 -9.38 34.53 -1.79
CA ASN A 202 -9.24 33.44 -2.74
C ASN A 202 -7.90 33.53 -3.49
N ASP A 203 -6.94 32.72 -3.07
CA ASP A 203 -5.56 32.72 -3.57
C ASP A 203 -5.37 31.82 -4.81
N LEU A 204 -6.44 31.22 -5.35
CA LEU A 204 -6.38 30.26 -6.46
C LEU A 204 -5.64 30.79 -7.69
N ALA A 205 -5.93 32.03 -8.12
CA ALA A 205 -5.30 32.60 -9.32
C ALA A 205 -3.80 32.85 -9.11
N ALA A 206 -3.40 33.25 -7.90
CA ALA A 206 -1.99 33.45 -7.55
C ALA A 206 -1.22 32.12 -7.57
N PHE A 207 -1.82 31.05 -7.05
CA PHE A 207 -1.23 29.70 -7.12
C PHE A 207 -1.04 29.22 -8.55
N GLN A 208 -2.04 29.40 -9.43
CA GLN A 208 -1.95 29.02 -10.84
C GLN A 208 -0.85 29.79 -11.58
N ALA A 209 -0.73 31.09 -11.34
CA ALA A 209 0.31 31.92 -11.95
C ALA A 209 1.71 31.54 -11.45
N ALA A 210 1.86 31.32 -10.14
CA ALA A 210 3.12 30.93 -9.53
C ALA A 210 3.57 29.53 -9.97
N ASP A 211 2.65 28.57 -10.08
CA ASP A 211 2.94 27.22 -10.58
C ASP A 211 3.42 27.24 -12.04
N ALA A 212 2.75 28.00 -12.91
CA ALA A 212 3.15 28.16 -14.30
C ALA A 212 4.57 28.74 -14.42
N ALA A 213 4.90 29.73 -13.58
CA ALA A 213 6.22 30.33 -13.54
C ALA A 213 7.29 29.40 -12.95
N ALA A 214 6.95 28.66 -11.88
CA ALA A 214 7.82 27.65 -11.28
C ALA A 214 8.16 26.56 -12.29
N LEU A 215 7.15 26.04 -13.00
CA LEU A 215 7.32 25.04 -14.05
C LEU A 215 8.23 25.55 -15.18
N ALA A 216 7.97 26.75 -15.71
CA ALA A 216 8.77 27.33 -16.79
C ALA A 216 10.24 27.55 -16.40
N ALA A 217 10.50 27.87 -15.13
CA ALA A 217 11.85 28.10 -14.61
C ALA A 217 12.52 26.85 -14.03
N GLY A 218 11.85 25.69 -14.00
CA GLY A 218 12.37 24.46 -13.37
C GLY A 218 12.59 24.60 -11.85
N ARG A 219 11.72 25.34 -11.16
CA ARG A 219 11.82 25.65 -9.72
C ARG A 219 10.76 24.91 -8.90
N VAL A 220 10.99 24.84 -7.60
CA VAL A 220 10.00 24.35 -6.63
C VAL A 220 9.06 25.52 -6.26
N LEU A 221 7.76 25.26 -6.26
CA LEU A 221 6.75 26.20 -5.77
C LEU A 221 6.77 26.20 -4.24
N LEU A 222 7.07 27.34 -3.64
CA LEU A 222 7.02 27.55 -2.19
C LEU A 222 5.64 28.12 -1.82
N ILE A 223 5.01 27.49 -0.83
CA ILE A 223 3.83 28.01 -0.14
C ILE A 223 4.27 28.42 1.27
N PRO A 224 4.62 29.70 1.50
CA PRO A 224 5.10 30.17 2.81
C PRO A 224 4.04 30.01 3.89
N GLU A 225 4.44 30.21 5.15
CA GLU A 225 3.52 30.25 6.29
C GLU A 225 2.27 31.12 6.02
N GLY A 226 1.09 30.58 6.36
CA GLY A 226 -0.20 31.19 6.08
C GLY A 226 -1.30 30.14 5.88
N VAL A 227 -2.55 30.60 5.73
CA VAL A 227 -3.68 29.76 5.32
C VAL A 227 -4.23 30.29 4.00
N TYR A 228 -4.13 29.52 2.92
CA TYR A 228 -4.51 29.96 1.58
C TYR A 228 -5.87 29.37 1.23
N ALA A 229 -6.91 30.21 1.16
CA ALA A 229 -8.23 29.77 0.74
C ALA A 229 -8.25 29.60 -0.78
N LEU A 230 -8.54 28.38 -1.26
CA LEU A 230 -8.61 28.09 -2.69
C LEU A 230 -10.06 27.81 -3.10
N GLY A 231 -10.63 28.77 -3.82
CA GLY A 231 -12.04 28.75 -4.26
C GLY A 231 -12.37 27.79 -5.40
N GLY A 232 -11.51 26.82 -5.71
CA GLY A 232 -11.71 25.87 -6.80
C GLY A 232 -10.75 24.69 -6.79
N THR A 233 -10.91 23.77 -7.74
CA THR A 233 -9.94 22.68 -7.96
C THR A 233 -8.64 23.24 -8.53
N LEU A 234 -7.51 22.73 -8.04
CA LEU A 234 -6.16 23.15 -8.43
C LEU A 234 -5.32 21.93 -8.80
N SER A 235 -4.56 22.05 -9.88
CA SER A 235 -3.52 21.10 -10.28
C SER A 235 -2.19 21.83 -10.29
N LEU A 236 -1.19 21.30 -9.59
CA LEU A 236 0.16 21.86 -9.52
C LEU A 236 1.12 20.99 -10.33
N ALA A 237 1.70 21.58 -11.37
CA ALA A 237 2.60 20.95 -12.32
C ALA A 237 4.06 20.92 -11.83
N SER A 238 4.42 21.88 -10.99
CA SER A 238 5.73 21.96 -10.33
C SER A 238 5.78 21.11 -9.05
N ALA A 239 6.99 20.79 -8.57
CA ALA A 239 7.15 20.24 -7.23
C ALA A 239 6.85 21.33 -6.20
N VAL A 240 6.14 20.98 -5.13
CA VAL A 240 5.61 21.97 -4.18
C VAL A 240 6.19 21.75 -2.79
N ARG A 241 6.53 22.83 -2.09
CA ARG A 241 6.92 22.83 -0.68
C ARG A 241 5.93 23.66 0.12
N PHE A 242 5.19 22.99 1.00
CA PHE A 242 4.25 23.64 1.91
C PHE A 242 4.93 23.97 3.25
N GLU A 243 5.00 25.26 3.58
CA GLU A 243 5.27 25.77 4.94
C GLU A 243 3.97 26.32 5.56
N GLY A 244 3.07 26.85 4.74
CA GLY A 244 1.68 27.15 5.08
C GLY A 244 0.70 26.03 4.72
N ARG A 245 -0.59 26.31 4.90
CA ARG A 245 -1.70 25.37 4.68
C ARG A 245 -2.69 25.88 3.66
N VAL A 246 -3.39 24.98 3.01
CA VAL A 246 -4.47 25.26 2.07
C VAL A 246 -5.82 24.93 2.72
N SER A 247 -6.81 25.78 2.45
CA SER A 247 -8.22 25.55 2.82
C SER A 247 -9.06 25.46 1.55
N MET A 248 -9.75 24.34 1.35
CA MET A 248 -10.62 24.11 0.19
C MET A 248 -11.88 23.35 0.61
N ALA A 249 -13.00 23.64 -0.05
CA ALA A 249 -14.23 22.85 0.11
C ALA A 249 -13.97 21.36 -0.24
N ALA A 250 -14.70 20.45 0.39
CA ALA A 250 -14.52 19.00 0.19
C ALA A 250 -14.64 18.58 -1.30
N GLY A 251 -15.50 19.24 -2.08
CA GLY A 251 -15.65 18.98 -3.51
C GLY A 251 -14.53 19.53 -4.41
N HIS A 252 -13.65 20.39 -3.89
CA HIS A 252 -12.48 20.89 -4.61
C HIS A 252 -11.29 19.96 -4.43
N ARG A 253 -10.57 19.70 -5.52
CA ARG A 253 -9.43 18.79 -5.51
C ARG A 253 -8.12 19.56 -5.58
N LEU A 254 -7.10 19.04 -4.89
CA LEU A 254 -5.70 19.43 -5.09
C LEU A 254 -4.97 18.27 -5.73
N ALA A 255 -4.55 18.42 -6.99
CA ALA A 255 -3.75 17.42 -7.70
C ALA A 255 -2.29 17.85 -7.73
N LEU A 256 -1.40 17.03 -7.17
CA LEU A 256 0.04 17.24 -7.16
C LEU A 256 0.69 16.29 -8.16
N THR A 257 1.37 16.81 -9.19
CA THR A 257 1.87 15.95 -10.29
C THR A 257 3.33 15.51 -10.14
N ARG A 258 4.04 16.00 -9.12
CA ARG A 258 5.46 15.69 -8.89
C ARG A 258 5.73 15.01 -7.55
N ASN A 259 5.21 15.55 -6.45
CA ASN A 259 5.30 14.96 -5.10
C ASN A 259 3.91 14.53 -4.60
N PHE A 260 3.41 13.45 -5.22
CA PHE A 260 2.11 12.87 -4.91
C PHE A 260 2.25 11.82 -3.79
N ASP A 261 2.32 12.29 -2.55
CA ASP A 261 2.56 11.46 -1.37
C ASP A 261 1.90 12.03 -0.11
N ILE A 262 1.71 11.18 0.91
CA ILE A 262 1.00 11.57 2.13
C ILE A 262 1.67 12.72 2.87
N ASP A 263 3.00 12.83 2.87
CA ASP A 263 3.71 13.88 3.60
C ASP A 263 3.38 15.25 2.99
N THR A 264 3.40 15.36 1.66
CA THR A 264 3.07 16.59 0.97
C THR A 264 1.61 16.98 1.17
N TYR A 265 0.67 16.03 1.08
CA TYR A 265 -0.74 16.29 1.38
C TYR A 265 -0.97 16.66 2.85
N THR A 266 -0.26 16.02 3.78
CA THR A 266 -0.31 16.34 5.21
C THR A 266 0.21 17.75 5.47
N SER A 267 1.32 18.15 4.85
CA SER A 267 1.82 19.53 4.95
C SER A 267 0.82 20.53 4.37
N ALA A 268 0.19 20.21 3.23
CA ALA A 268 -0.80 21.09 2.61
C ALA A 268 -2.04 21.31 3.49
N PHE A 269 -2.56 20.29 4.18
CA PHE A 269 -3.81 20.39 4.94
C PHE A 269 -3.63 20.48 6.45
N GLY A 270 -2.43 20.20 6.96
CA GLY A 270 -2.08 20.22 8.38
C GLY A 270 -2.64 19.06 9.21
N SER A 271 -3.18 18.02 8.56
CA SER A 271 -3.73 16.81 9.17
C SER A 271 -3.47 15.61 8.26
N GLU A 272 -2.97 14.50 8.81
CA GLU A 272 -2.73 13.27 8.05
C GLU A 272 -4.04 12.66 7.54
N GLU A 273 -5.12 12.70 8.32
CA GLU A 273 -6.41 12.16 7.91
C GLU A 273 -7.02 12.98 6.75
N GLU A 274 -6.91 14.31 6.81
CA GLU A 274 -7.36 15.16 5.70
C GLU A 274 -6.44 15.00 4.48
N GLY A 275 -5.13 14.89 4.70
CA GLY A 275 -4.17 14.60 3.64
C GLY A 275 -4.47 13.27 2.92
N LEU A 276 -4.79 12.22 3.67
CA LEU A 276 -5.22 10.92 3.14
C LEU A 276 -6.51 11.05 2.32
N LYS A 277 -7.53 11.74 2.84
CA LYS A 277 -8.78 11.99 2.11
C LYS A 277 -8.52 12.72 0.78
N ARG A 278 -7.65 13.73 0.78
CA ARG A 278 -7.34 14.53 -0.42
C ARG A 278 -6.47 13.79 -1.44
N GLY A 279 -5.49 13.01 -0.98
CA GLY A 279 -4.71 12.12 -1.84
C GLY A 279 -5.57 11.03 -2.48
N LEU A 280 -6.43 10.38 -1.68
CA LEU A 280 -7.41 9.39 -2.18
C LEU A 280 -8.48 10.01 -3.07
N GLN A 281 -8.84 11.28 -2.86
CA GLN A 281 -9.70 12.00 -3.79
C GLN A 281 -8.97 12.23 -5.12
N ALA A 282 -7.72 12.70 -5.09
CA ALA A 282 -6.97 13.08 -6.27
C ALA A 282 -6.54 11.89 -7.16
N ILE A 283 -6.25 10.71 -6.58
CA ILE A 283 -5.77 9.54 -7.33
C ILE A 283 -6.80 9.01 -8.35
N PHE A 284 -8.09 9.23 -8.13
CA PHE A 284 -9.14 8.87 -9.10
C PHE A 284 -9.32 9.90 -10.22
N HIS A 285 -8.61 11.01 -10.17
CA HIS A 285 -8.58 12.02 -11.22
C HIS A 285 -7.19 12.04 -11.87
N PHE A 286 -6.95 12.99 -12.77
CA PHE A 286 -5.63 13.17 -13.36
C PHE A 286 -4.66 13.73 -12.31
N SER A 287 -3.64 12.94 -11.94
CA SER A 287 -2.52 13.36 -11.07
C SER A 287 -1.15 13.11 -11.71
N ASP A 288 -1.05 12.56 -12.93
CA ASP A 288 0.19 12.03 -13.53
C ASP A 288 0.81 10.84 -12.74
N HIS A 289 0.10 10.34 -11.71
CA HIS A 289 0.51 9.23 -10.86
C HIS A 289 -0.51 8.09 -10.90
N VAL A 290 -0.01 6.85 -10.79
CA VAL A 290 -0.84 5.64 -10.66
C VAL A 290 -0.86 5.10 -9.22
N SER A 291 0.01 5.61 -8.34
CA SER A 291 0.08 5.22 -6.93
C SER A 291 0.00 6.43 -6.02
N PHE A 292 -0.65 6.28 -4.88
CA PHE A 292 -0.56 7.16 -3.73
C PHE A 292 0.29 6.50 -2.63
N ASP A 293 1.48 7.03 -2.40
CA ASP A 293 2.49 6.50 -1.47
C ASP A 293 2.31 7.11 -0.07
N LEU A 294 2.10 6.25 0.93
CA LEU A 294 1.99 6.64 2.34
C LEU A 294 3.34 6.80 3.05
N LYS A 295 4.48 6.66 2.36
CA LYS A 295 5.84 6.96 2.87
C LYS A 295 6.21 6.23 4.17
N GLY A 296 5.62 5.07 4.44
CA GLY A 296 5.77 4.33 5.69
C GLY A 296 5.08 4.97 6.89
N ARG A 297 4.25 6.00 6.69
CA ARG A 297 3.51 6.71 7.74
C ARG A 297 2.37 5.84 8.27
N SER A 298 2.03 6.08 9.54
CA SER A 298 0.79 5.60 10.16
C SER A 298 -0.21 6.75 10.21
N VAL A 299 -1.33 6.60 9.50
CA VAL A 299 -2.40 7.60 9.46
C VAL A 299 -3.54 7.15 10.36
N GLY A 300 -3.86 7.98 11.36
CA GLY A 300 -5.04 7.79 12.20
C GLY A 300 -6.34 8.08 11.42
N VAL A 301 -7.23 7.10 11.37
CA VAL A 301 -8.55 7.21 10.72
C VAL A 301 -9.61 7.21 11.82
N THR A 302 -10.45 8.25 11.88
CA THR A 302 -11.41 8.43 12.97
C THR A 302 -12.81 7.89 12.64
N ALA A 303 -13.11 7.72 11.36
CA ALA A 303 -14.37 7.21 10.84
C ALA A 303 -14.17 6.52 9.47
N PRO A 304 -15.15 5.72 9.00
CA PRO A 304 -15.09 5.12 7.67
C PRO A 304 -14.85 6.12 6.54
N LEU A 305 -13.97 5.76 5.60
CA LEU A 305 -13.74 6.55 4.39
C LEU A 305 -14.61 6.02 3.25
N MET A 306 -15.68 6.74 2.94
CA MET A 306 -16.55 6.47 1.79
C MET A 306 -15.85 6.92 0.50
N ILE A 307 -15.12 6.03 -0.16
CA ILE A 307 -14.13 6.40 -1.18
C ILE A 307 -14.77 7.04 -2.41
N ALA A 308 -15.89 6.49 -2.89
CA ALA A 308 -16.59 7.05 -4.04
C ALA A 308 -17.15 8.45 -3.75
N GLU A 309 -17.70 8.66 -2.56
CA GLU A 309 -18.21 9.96 -2.12
C GLU A 309 -17.07 10.99 -2.00
N ASN A 310 -15.99 10.62 -1.32
CA ASN A 310 -14.79 11.43 -1.17
C ASN A 310 -14.18 11.83 -2.53
N ALA A 311 -14.17 10.91 -3.50
CA ALA A 311 -13.67 11.17 -4.85
C ALA A 311 -14.66 11.94 -5.77
N GLY A 312 -15.91 12.14 -5.33
CA GLY A 312 -16.97 12.72 -6.18
C GLY A 312 -17.42 11.79 -7.31
N LEU A 313 -17.38 10.47 -7.10
CA LEU A 313 -17.60 9.42 -8.09
C LEU A 313 -18.73 8.46 -7.69
N GLN A 314 -19.73 8.93 -6.93
CA GLN A 314 -20.87 8.13 -6.53
C GLN A 314 -21.60 7.52 -7.75
N GLY A 315 -21.76 6.20 -7.77
CA GLY A 315 -22.36 5.44 -8.86
C GLY A 315 -21.51 5.33 -10.14
N ALA A 316 -20.32 5.95 -10.18
CA ALA A 316 -19.49 5.97 -11.37
C ALA A 316 -18.78 4.62 -11.62
N SER A 317 -18.38 4.41 -12.87
CA SER A 317 -17.50 3.32 -13.27
C SER A 317 -16.07 3.84 -13.45
N TYR A 318 -15.09 3.17 -12.83
CA TYR A 318 -13.68 3.51 -12.94
C TYR A 318 -12.84 2.28 -13.28
N ALA A 319 -12.10 2.30 -14.39
CA ALA A 319 -11.43 1.09 -14.90
C ALA A 319 -9.90 1.20 -15.01
N GLN A 320 -9.33 2.37 -14.69
CA GLN A 320 -7.88 2.57 -14.74
C GLN A 320 -7.22 2.01 -13.48
N ARG A 321 -6.01 1.46 -13.62
CA ARG A 321 -5.26 0.96 -12.47
C ARG A 321 -4.89 2.11 -11.53
N ARG A 322 -5.15 1.95 -10.23
CA ARG A 322 -4.72 2.84 -9.15
C ARG A 322 -4.24 2.04 -7.95
N VAL A 323 -3.28 2.60 -7.21
CA VAL A 323 -2.62 1.95 -6.08
C VAL A 323 -2.63 2.86 -4.86
N LEU A 324 -2.87 2.27 -3.69
CA LEU A 324 -2.54 2.85 -2.39
C LEU A 324 -1.46 1.97 -1.78
N ASP A 325 -0.31 2.53 -1.38
CA ASP A 325 0.80 1.71 -0.90
C ASP A 325 1.63 2.29 0.25
N ASN A 326 2.46 1.42 0.83
CA ASN A 326 3.60 1.73 1.71
C ASN A 326 3.23 2.52 2.98
N GLY A 327 2.48 1.91 3.91
CA GLY A 327 2.15 2.57 5.19
C GLY A 327 1.14 1.83 6.05
N GLN A 328 0.54 2.54 7.00
CA GLN A 328 -0.45 1.98 7.92
C GLN A 328 -1.67 2.89 8.02
N LEU A 329 -2.86 2.30 7.99
CA LEU A 329 -4.11 2.94 8.38
C LEU A 329 -4.49 2.43 9.77
N ALA A 330 -4.55 3.31 10.77
CA ALA A 330 -4.84 2.97 12.16
C ALA A 330 -6.21 3.49 12.57
N ALA A 331 -7.11 2.59 12.97
CA ALA A 331 -8.42 3.01 13.47
C ALA A 331 -8.27 3.69 14.83
N VAL A 332 -8.71 4.94 14.92
CA VAL A 332 -8.85 5.65 16.18
C VAL A 332 -10.20 5.28 16.79
N ALA A 333 -10.19 4.76 18.02
CA ALA A 333 -11.41 4.34 18.71
C ALA A 333 -12.44 5.47 18.81
N GLY A 334 -13.71 5.15 18.54
CA GLY A 334 -14.79 6.13 18.56
C GLY A 334 -16.12 5.52 18.12
N GLU A 335 -17.22 6.24 18.36
CA GLU A 335 -18.59 5.78 18.06
C GLU A 335 -18.85 5.62 16.56
N ALA A 336 -18.09 6.32 15.70
CA ALA A 336 -18.19 6.23 14.24
C ALA A 336 -17.96 4.81 13.68
N TRP A 337 -17.30 3.94 14.46
CA TRP A 337 -17.05 2.54 14.09
C TRP A 337 -18.17 1.57 14.51
N ALA A 338 -19.21 2.05 15.20
CA ALA A 338 -20.32 1.20 15.60
C ALA A 338 -21.10 0.68 14.37
N PRO A 339 -21.32 -0.65 14.25
CA PRO A 339 -22.20 -1.19 13.23
C PRO A 339 -23.63 -0.70 13.43
N VAL A 340 -24.34 -0.43 12.32
CA VAL A 340 -25.78 -0.13 12.37
C VAL A 340 -26.55 -1.40 12.03
N SER A 341 -27.52 -1.75 12.87
CA SER A 341 -28.37 -2.93 12.67
C SER A 341 -29.84 -2.53 12.57
N VAL A 342 -30.51 -3.05 11.56
CA VAL A 342 -31.94 -2.84 11.28
C VAL A 342 -32.60 -4.19 11.07
N THR A 343 -33.81 -4.35 11.58
CA THR A 343 -34.67 -5.49 11.22
C THR A 343 -35.78 -5.01 10.29
N SER A 344 -36.09 -5.80 9.28
CA SER A 344 -37.15 -5.46 8.32
C SER A 344 -37.84 -6.71 7.79
N GLN A 345 -39.15 -6.62 7.61
CA GLN A 345 -39.92 -7.65 6.92
C GLN A 345 -39.75 -7.48 5.41
N ALA A 346 -39.49 -8.58 4.72
CA ALA A 346 -39.42 -8.64 3.26
C ALA A 346 -39.88 -10.02 2.76
N ALA A 347 -40.17 -10.12 1.47
CA ALA A 347 -40.51 -11.36 0.78
C ALA A 347 -39.37 -11.80 -0.15
N TYR A 348 -39.02 -13.08 -0.09
CA TYR A 348 -38.07 -13.74 -0.99
C TYR A 348 -38.77 -14.81 -1.82
N ALA A 349 -38.41 -14.96 -3.09
CA ALA A 349 -38.89 -16.02 -3.97
C ALA A 349 -37.71 -16.67 -4.70
N THR A 350 -37.68 -18.01 -4.76
CA THR A 350 -36.59 -18.75 -5.44
C THR A 350 -36.57 -18.49 -6.94
N SER A 351 -37.71 -18.09 -7.54
CA SER A 351 -37.83 -17.66 -8.93
C SER A 351 -37.21 -16.28 -9.23
N ALA A 352 -36.95 -15.47 -8.20
CA ALA A 352 -36.24 -14.19 -8.28
C ALA A 352 -35.07 -14.17 -7.28
N PRO A 353 -34.07 -15.04 -7.48
CA PRO A 353 -33.20 -15.51 -6.39
C PRO A 353 -32.26 -14.44 -5.82
N TYR A 354 -32.07 -13.33 -6.52
CA TYR A 354 -31.24 -12.21 -6.05
C TYR A 354 -32.04 -11.07 -5.44
N THR A 355 -33.37 -11.17 -5.32
CA THR A 355 -34.23 -10.03 -4.96
C THR A 355 -35.03 -10.29 -3.69
N LEU A 356 -35.00 -9.32 -2.78
CA LEU A 356 -36.03 -9.17 -1.74
C LEU A 356 -37.03 -8.12 -2.20
N THR A 357 -38.33 -8.38 -2.00
CA THR A 357 -39.44 -7.52 -2.39
C THR A 357 -40.30 -7.15 -1.19
N GLY A 358 -41.11 -6.09 -1.30
CA GLY A 358 -41.97 -5.64 -0.21
C GLY A 358 -41.19 -5.28 1.06
N VAL A 359 -39.98 -4.74 0.90
CA VAL A 359 -39.06 -4.46 2.01
C VAL A 359 -39.57 -3.27 2.82
N VAL A 360 -40.02 -3.53 4.04
CA VAL A 360 -40.55 -2.49 4.94
C VAL A 360 -39.42 -1.58 5.43
N ASN A 361 -39.64 -0.26 5.46
CA ASN A 361 -38.66 0.72 5.94
C ASN A 361 -37.28 0.64 5.24
N ILE A 362 -37.26 0.27 3.96
CA ILE A 362 -36.05 0.10 3.14
C ILE A 362 -35.10 1.33 3.13
N ALA A 363 -35.62 2.53 3.39
CA ALA A 363 -34.81 3.75 3.51
C ALA A 363 -33.70 3.60 4.58
N ASN A 364 -33.97 2.87 5.67
CA ASN A 364 -33.04 2.68 6.79
C ASN A 364 -32.02 1.55 6.58
N ILE A 365 -32.15 0.74 5.52
CA ILE A 365 -31.23 -0.37 5.23
C ILE A 365 -30.08 0.14 4.36
N GLU A 366 -28.85 0.01 4.83
CA GLU A 366 -27.66 0.48 4.11
C GLU A 366 -27.18 -0.54 3.06
N VAL A 367 -26.68 -0.05 1.91
CA VAL A 367 -25.96 -0.89 0.94
C VAL A 367 -24.69 -1.42 1.60
N GLY A 368 -24.39 -2.70 1.35
CA GLY A 368 -23.30 -3.44 1.99
C GLY A 368 -23.63 -4.00 3.38
N ALA A 369 -24.88 -3.88 3.85
CA ALA A 369 -25.29 -4.56 5.07
C ALA A 369 -25.30 -6.09 4.89
N LEU A 370 -24.77 -6.81 5.89
CA LEU A 370 -24.89 -8.26 6.01
C LEU A 370 -26.36 -8.62 6.29
N VAL A 371 -26.91 -9.51 5.50
CA VAL A 371 -28.27 -10.04 5.65
C VAL A 371 -28.20 -11.32 6.48
N THR A 372 -29.05 -11.40 7.51
CA THR A 372 -29.18 -12.56 8.38
C THR A 372 -30.65 -12.91 8.61
N GLY A 373 -30.92 -14.16 8.97
CA GLY A 373 -32.27 -14.65 9.23
C GLY A 373 -32.37 -16.15 9.02
N THR A 374 -33.50 -16.74 9.39
CA THR A 374 -33.77 -18.16 9.15
C THR A 374 -33.67 -18.47 7.66
N GLY A 375 -32.83 -19.43 7.31
CA GLY A 375 -32.63 -19.87 5.92
C GLY A 375 -31.73 -18.96 5.07
N VAL A 376 -31.06 -17.96 5.68
CA VAL A 376 -30.11 -17.09 4.97
C VAL A 376 -28.69 -17.67 5.06
N ALA A 377 -28.07 -17.91 3.91
CA ALA A 377 -26.70 -18.35 3.77
C ALA A 377 -25.71 -17.31 4.32
N ARG A 378 -24.57 -17.80 4.82
CA ARG A 378 -23.46 -16.99 5.34
C ARG A 378 -23.03 -15.94 4.32
N GLU A 379 -22.53 -14.78 4.75
CA GLU A 379 -21.94 -13.77 3.85
C GLU A 379 -22.87 -13.38 2.67
N THR A 380 -24.16 -13.18 2.93
CA THR A 380 -25.12 -12.61 1.97
C THR A 380 -25.28 -11.12 2.28
N TYR A 381 -25.14 -10.24 1.29
CA TYR A 381 -25.10 -8.79 1.50
C TYR A 381 -26.14 -8.06 0.65
N VAL A 382 -26.54 -6.87 1.11
CA VAL A 382 -27.27 -5.90 0.27
C VAL A 382 -26.31 -5.34 -0.78
N ARG A 383 -26.53 -5.70 -2.05
CA ARG A 383 -25.74 -5.20 -3.18
C ARG A 383 -26.23 -3.82 -3.63
N SER A 384 -27.55 -3.67 -3.75
CA SER A 384 -28.21 -2.42 -4.15
C SER A 384 -29.63 -2.36 -3.56
N LYS A 385 -30.25 -1.18 -3.56
CA LYS A 385 -31.64 -1.00 -3.10
C LYS A 385 -32.39 -0.03 -4.00
N ASN A 386 -33.68 -0.27 -4.18
CA ASN A 386 -34.62 0.64 -4.82
C ASN A 386 -35.75 0.96 -3.85
N VAL A 387 -35.68 2.15 -3.25
CA VAL A 387 -36.63 2.61 -2.23
C VAL A 387 -38.05 2.74 -2.81
N ALA A 388 -38.17 3.27 -4.03
CA ALA A 388 -39.47 3.48 -4.67
C ALA A 388 -40.17 2.16 -5.02
N ALA A 389 -39.41 1.16 -5.45
CA ALA A 389 -39.94 -0.17 -5.76
C ALA A 389 -40.08 -1.08 -4.53
N GLY A 390 -39.54 -0.69 -3.37
CA GLY A 390 -39.50 -1.53 -2.17
C GLY A 390 -38.70 -2.82 -2.35
N THR A 391 -37.59 -2.75 -3.11
CA THR A 391 -36.76 -3.93 -3.46
C THR A 391 -35.30 -3.78 -3.06
N ILE A 392 -34.68 -4.89 -2.64
CA ILE A 392 -33.24 -5.02 -2.41
C ILE A 392 -32.69 -6.06 -3.38
N GLU A 393 -31.56 -5.76 -4.01
CA GLU A 393 -30.75 -6.75 -4.72
C GLU A 393 -29.68 -7.30 -3.76
N LEU A 394 -29.54 -8.61 -3.72
CA LEU A 394 -28.60 -9.34 -2.88
C LEU A 394 -27.31 -9.66 -3.64
N SER A 395 -26.20 -9.81 -2.91
CA SER A 395 -24.90 -10.19 -3.47
C SER A 395 -24.93 -11.58 -4.12
N LEU A 396 -25.70 -12.50 -3.52
CA LEU A 396 -25.96 -13.86 -3.93
C LEU A 396 -27.33 -14.31 -3.39
N PRO A 397 -27.91 -15.41 -3.91
CA PRO A 397 -29.15 -15.92 -3.36
C PRO A 397 -28.99 -16.35 -1.89
N PRO A 398 -30.00 -16.08 -1.05
CA PRO A 398 -29.92 -16.37 0.38
C PRO A 398 -30.12 -17.86 0.69
N GLY A 399 -30.64 -18.65 -0.24
CA GLY A 399 -30.92 -20.08 -0.06
C GLY A 399 -32.26 -20.48 -0.66
N SER A 400 -32.81 -21.62 -0.23
CA SER A 400 -33.99 -22.26 -0.82
C SER A 400 -35.33 -21.90 -0.16
N GLN A 401 -35.31 -21.22 0.99
CA GLN A 401 -36.53 -20.97 1.75
C GLN A 401 -37.22 -19.67 1.32
N GLY A 402 -38.16 -19.77 0.37
CA GLY A 402 -39.04 -18.66 -0.03
C GLY A 402 -40.01 -18.17 1.06
N GLY A 403 -40.65 -17.03 0.83
CA GLY A 403 -41.71 -16.47 1.66
C GLY A 403 -41.36 -15.15 2.37
N THR A 404 -42.36 -14.62 3.08
CA THR A 404 -42.25 -13.37 3.84
C THR A 404 -41.76 -13.64 5.26
N ARG A 405 -40.69 -12.96 5.67
CA ARG A 405 -40.11 -13.09 7.01
C ARG A 405 -39.37 -11.83 7.42
N THR A 406 -39.00 -11.74 8.70
CA THR A 406 -38.13 -10.70 9.22
C THR A 406 -36.67 -11.06 8.97
N TYR A 407 -35.94 -10.16 8.33
CA TYR A 407 -34.50 -10.25 8.11
C TYR A 407 -33.76 -9.24 9.00
N GLY A 408 -32.55 -9.59 9.43
CA GLY A 408 -31.60 -8.67 10.04
C GLY A 408 -30.65 -8.12 8.99
N PHE A 409 -30.36 -6.82 9.07
CA PHE A 409 -29.43 -6.10 8.20
C PHE A 409 -28.40 -5.39 9.07
N THR A 410 -27.15 -5.82 9.04
CA THR A 410 -26.07 -5.21 9.84
C THR A 410 -25.01 -4.60 8.93
N ARG A 411 -24.85 -3.28 8.99
CA ARG A 411 -23.80 -2.56 8.27
C ARG A 411 -22.57 -2.38 9.15
N PHE A 412 -21.52 -3.13 8.85
CA PHE A 412 -20.21 -2.92 9.44
C PHE A 412 -19.56 -1.64 8.90
N ARG A 413 -18.58 -1.11 9.64
CA ARG A 413 -17.88 0.14 9.34
C ARG A 413 -16.45 -0.19 8.92
N TYR A 414 -16.03 0.31 7.76
CA TYR A 414 -14.78 -0.08 7.09
C TYR A 414 -13.81 1.10 7.00
N MET A 415 -12.51 0.86 7.17
CA MET A 415 -11.49 1.89 6.95
C MET A 415 -11.59 2.46 5.54
N LEU A 416 -11.69 1.57 4.54
CA LEU A 416 -11.90 1.95 3.13
C LEU A 416 -13.19 1.29 2.62
N ASP A 417 -14.16 2.14 2.23
CA ASP A 417 -15.46 1.70 1.75
C ASP A 417 -15.70 2.09 0.29
N PHE A 418 -15.66 1.10 -0.59
CA PHE A 418 -15.83 1.28 -2.04
C PHE A 418 -17.27 1.01 -2.50
N SER A 419 -18.23 0.80 -1.58
CA SER A 419 -19.61 0.43 -1.94
C SER A 419 -20.35 1.50 -2.75
N GLY A 420 -19.89 2.75 -2.71
CA GLY A 420 -20.47 3.85 -3.48
C GLY A 420 -20.12 3.87 -4.96
N PHE A 421 -19.14 3.08 -5.43
CA PHE A 421 -18.85 2.97 -6.87
C PHE A 421 -19.94 2.14 -7.57
N GLY A 422 -20.25 2.48 -8.84
CA GLY A 422 -21.03 1.59 -9.70
C GLY A 422 -20.18 0.40 -10.18
N ARG A 423 -18.91 0.68 -10.52
CA ARG A 423 -17.90 -0.32 -10.87
C ARG A 423 -16.50 0.22 -10.61
N LEU A 424 -15.60 -0.60 -10.05
CA LEU A 424 -14.19 -0.25 -9.91
C LEU A 424 -13.30 -1.44 -10.30
N ASP A 425 -12.47 -1.24 -11.32
CA ASP A 425 -11.50 -2.24 -11.79
C ASP A 425 -10.08 -1.84 -11.40
N ARG A 426 -9.22 -2.83 -11.14
CA ARG A 426 -7.75 -2.66 -11.02
C ARG A 426 -7.30 -1.70 -9.91
N PHE A 427 -8.00 -1.67 -8.78
CA PHE A 427 -7.53 -0.99 -7.58
C PHE A 427 -6.64 -1.93 -6.77
N GLU A 428 -5.46 -1.47 -6.38
CA GLU A 428 -4.48 -2.28 -5.66
C GLU A 428 -4.10 -1.62 -4.32
N MET A 429 -3.89 -2.46 -3.32
CA MET A 429 -3.44 -2.11 -1.99
C MET A 429 -2.19 -2.93 -1.72
N ALA A 430 -1.05 -2.26 -1.53
CA ALA A 430 0.25 -2.92 -1.45
C ALA A 430 1.05 -2.44 -0.24
N ASP A 431 1.65 -3.37 0.51
CA ASP A 431 2.52 -3.05 1.65
C ASP A 431 1.84 -2.13 2.68
N LEU A 432 0.57 -2.42 2.95
CA LEU A 432 -0.28 -1.69 3.90
C LEU A 432 -0.59 -2.51 5.14
N GLU A 433 -0.49 -1.92 6.33
CA GLU A 433 -1.16 -2.43 7.52
C GLU A 433 -2.51 -1.73 7.75
N PHE A 434 -3.59 -2.51 7.79
CA PHE A 434 -4.89 -2.10 8.30
C PHE A 434 -4.97 -2.43 9.80
N LEU A 435 -4.51 -1.49 10.65
CA LEU A 435 -4.54 -1.61 12.10
C LEU A 435 -5.95 -1.30 12.64
N CYS A 436 -6.83 -2.28 12.55
CA CYS A 436 -8.25 -2.15 12.90
C CYS A 436 -8.52 -2.13 14.40
N GLY A 437 -7.63 -2.74 15.20
CA GLY A 437 -7.65 -2.64 16.67
C GLY A 437 -8.91 -3.19 17.37
N GLY A 438 -9.73 -4.00 16.69
CA GLY A 438 -11.05 -4.43 17.18
C GLY A 438 -12.13 -3.35 17.06
N HIS A 439 -11.83 -2.20 16.45
CA HIS A 439 -12.77 -1.10 16.25
C HIS A 439 -13.45 -1.17 14.89
N ALA A 440 -12.67 -1.33 13.82
CA ALA A 440 -13.12 -1.25 12.43
C ALA A 440 -13.07 -2.60 11.69
N SER A 441 -13.78 -2.71 10.58
CA SER A 441 -13.45 -3.63 9.49
C SER A 441 -12.47 -2.94 8.53
N ALA A 442 -11.73 -3.69 7.71
CA ALA A 442 -10.70 -3.08 6.87
C ALA A 442 -11.26 -2.55 5.55
N VAL A 443 -11.66 -3.43 4.62
CA VAL A 443 -12.03 -3.04 3.25
C VAL A 443 -13.37 -3.62 2.80
N MET A 444 -14.26 -2.77 2.30
CA MET A 444 -15.45 -3.19 1.55
C MET A 444 -15.23 -2.91 0.06
N LEU A 445 -15.31 -3.97 -0.75
CA LEU A 445 -15.15 -3.93 -2.20
C LEU A 445 -16.34 -3.25 -2.90
N PRO A 446 -16.16 -2.74 -4.13
CA PRO A 446 -17.27 -2.21 -4.92
C PRO A 446 -18.32 -3.28 -5.26
N PRO A 447 -19.59 -2.91 -5.56
CA PRO A 447 -20.65 -3.83 -5.98
C PRO A 447 -20.37 -4.57 -7.30
N SER A 448 -19.45 -4.03 -8.12
CA SER A 448 -19.01 -4.58 -9.40
C SER A 448 -17.58 -4.13 -9.70
N GLY A 449 -16.83 -4.93 -10.46
CA GLY A 449 -15.43 -4.67 -10.71
C GLY A 449 -14.67 -5.90 -11.16
N ILE A 450 -13.38 -5.74 -11.45
CA ILE A 450 -12.46 -6.85 -11.70
C ILE A 450 -11.04 -6.50 -11.22
N THR A 451 -10.29 -7.49 -10.75
CA THR A 451 -8.85 -7.36 -10.45
C THR A 451 -8.57 -6.38 -9.31
N THR A 452 -9.31 -6.45 -8.20
CA THR A 452 -8.84 -5.85 -6.94
C THR A 452 -7.66 -6.68 -6.41
N ARG A 453 -6.59 -6.02 -5.97
CA ARG A 453 -5.39 -6.71 -5.45
C ARG A 453 -5.01 -6.24 -4.05
N PHE A 454 -4.65 -7.21 -3.22
CA PHE A 454 -3.99 -7.02 -1.92
C PHE A 454 -2.65 -7.75 -1.97
N GLN A 455 -1.56 -7.04 -1.74
CA GLN A 455 -0.21 -7.59 -1.78
C GLN A 455 0.57 -7.16 -0.55
N GLY A 456 1.17 -8.09 0.19
CA GLY A 456 2.02 -7.75 1.34
C GLY A 456 1.27 -7.02 2.46
N CYS A 457 -0.06 -7.10 2.50
CA CYS A 457 -0.87 -6.37 3.47
C CYS A 457 -0.98 -7.12 4.81
N VAL A 458 -1.12 -6.37 5.89
CA VAL A 458 -1.43 -6.90 7.22
C VAL A 458 -2.83 -6.43 7.65
N PHE A 459 -3.75 -7.35 7.83
CA PHE A 459 -5.08 -7.10 8.39
C PHE A 459 -5.05 -7.39 9.90
N ASN A 460 -4.84 -6.35 10.70
CA ASN A 460 -4.58 -6.49 12.13
C ASN A 460 -5.83 -6.20 12.95
N ARG A 461 -6.37 -7.25 13.58
CA ARG A 461 -7.53 -7.22 14.48
C ARG A 461 -8.78 -6.57 13.87
N PRO A 462 -9.28 -7.01 12.70
CA PRO A 462 -10.55 -6.53 12.20
C PRO A 462 -11.68 -6.93 13.17
N ARG A 463 -12.59 -5.99 13.45
CA ARG A 463 -13.76 -6.22 14.33
C ARG A 463 -14.73 -7.25 13.76
N ASN A 464 -14.97 -7.19 12.44
CA ASN A 464 -15.93 -8.07 11.78
C ASN A 464 -15.37 -8.69 10.50
N ARG A 465 -14.83 -7.89 9.58
CA ARG A 465 -14.32 -8.39 8.28
C ARG A 465 -12.99 -7.74 7.92
N ALA A 466 -12.07 -8.50 7.33
CA ALA A 466 -10.91 -7.90 6.68
C ALA A 466 -11.29 -7.43 5.27
N ILE A 467 -11.79 -8.32 4.41
CA ILE A 467 -12.23 -7.97 3.05
C ILE A 467 -13.68 -8.41 2.86
N THR A 468 -14.56 -7.49 2.47
CA THR A 468 -15.96 -7.82 2.18
C THR A 468 -16.30 -7.56 0.72
N SER A 469 -16.80 -8.59 0.04
CA SER A 469 -17.43 -8.48 -1.27
C SER A 469 -18.96 -8.42 -1.13
N ILE A 470 -19.56 -7.34 -1.63
CA ILE A 470 -21.02 -7.13 -1.61
C ILE A 470 -21.68 -7.39 -2.98
N GLY A 471 -20.89 -7.87 -3.95
CA GLY A 471 -21.31 -8.14 -5.32
C GLY A 471 -20.16 -8.74 -6.11
N THR A 472 -20.02 -8.38 -7.39
CA THR A 472 -19.03 -9.00 -8.29
C THR A 472 -17.68 -8.29 -8.33
N GLY A 473 -17.46 -7.25 -7.51
CA GLY A 473 -16.17 -6.53 -7.43
C GLY A 473 -14.96 -7.39 -7.04
N CYS A 474 -15.19 -8.59 -6.52
CA CYS A 474 -14.16 -9.59 -6.23
C CYS A 474 -13.77 -10.46 -7.44
N GLN A 475 -14.36 -10.28 -8.62
CA GLN A 475 -14.00 -11.06 -9.82
C GLN A 475 -12.50 -10.92 -10.09
N GLY A 476 -11.80 -12.05 -10.20
CA GLY A 476 -10.36 -12.07 -10.42
C GLY A 476 -9.54 -11.42 -9.30
N MET A 477 -10.07 -11.31 -8.07
CA MET A 477 -9.36 -10.72 -6.93
C MET A 477 -8.09 -11.52 -6.60
N MET A 478 -7.03 -10.80 -6.21
CA MET A 478 -5.75 -11.38 -5.81
C MET A 478 -5.44 -10.97 -4.37
N VAL A 479 -5.16 -11.95 -3.51
CA VAL A 479 -4.73 -11.77 -2.12
C VAL A 479 -3.43 -12.55 -1.97
N ASP A 480 -2.31 -11.84 -2.01
CA ASP A 480 -0.97 -12.41 -2.09
C ASP A 480 -0.11 -11.95 -0.92
N GLU A 481 0.60 -12.87 -0.28
CA GLU A 481 1.61 -12.56 0.74
C GLU A 481 1.06 -11.73 1.93
N CYS A 482 -0.24 -11.87 2.24
CA CYS A 482 -0.90 -11.09 3.27
C CYS A 482 -0.95 -11.83 4.62
N GLN A 483 -0.99 -11.06 5.71
CA GLN A 483 -1.17 -11.57 7.06
C GLN A 483 -2.53 -11.14 7.63
N PHE A 484 -3.32 -12.09 8.13
CA PHE A 484 -4.60 -11.86 8.77
C PHE A 484 -4.51 -12.25 10.25
N LEU A 485 -4.76 -11.29 11.14
CA LEU A 485 -4.73 -11.47 12.60
C LEU A 485 -6.11 -11.17 13.18
N SER A 486 -6.84 -12.20 13.64
CA SER A 486 -8.16 -11.99 14.22
C SER A 486 -8.09 -11.19 15.53
N ASP A 487 -9.10 -10.35 15.79
CA ASP A 487 -9.33 -9.73 17.10
C ASP A 487 -9.76 -10.78 18.15
N GLU A 488 -10.42 -11.83 17.66
CA GLU A 488 -11.06 -12.90 18.44
C GLU A 488 -10.12 -14.06 18.80
N GLN A 489 -8.80 -13.84 18.70
CA GLN A 489 -7.79 -14.85 19.07
C GLN A 489 -7.99 -15.47 20.47
N PRO A 490 -8.42 -14.72 21.50
CA PRO A 490 -8.68 -15.29 22.83
C PRO A 490 -9.97 -16.12 22.91
N LEU A 491 -10.88 -16.00 21.95
CA LEU A 491 -12.20 -16.63 22.01
C LEU A 491 -12.15 -18.10 21.58
N LYS A 492 -13.11 -18.87 22.09
CA LYS A 492 -13.40 -20.24 21.63
C LYS A 492 -13.92 -20.22 20.19
N VAL A 493 -13.67 -21.28 19.42
CA VAL A 493 -14.02 -21.34 17.99
C VAL A 493 -15.50 -21.03 17.74
N GLN A 494 -16.41 -21.57 18.55
CA GLN A 494 -17.86 -21.39 18.39
C GLN A 494 -18.35 -19.95 18.65
N ASP A 495 -17.60 -19.17 19.43
CA ASP A 495 -17.97 -17.81 19.83
C ASP A 495 -17.47 -16.75 18.82
N ARG A 496 -16.61 -17.16 17.87
CA ARG A 496 -16.03 -16.28 16.85
C ARG A 496 -17.04 -15.95 15.76
N ASN A 497 -17.03 -14.71 15.26
CA ASN A 497 -17.86 -14.24 14.15
C ASN A 497 -17.08 -13.52 13.04
N THR A 498 -15.77 -13.30 13.22
CA THR A 498 -14.93 -12.61 12.25
C THR A 498 -14.55 -13.54 11.10
N VAL A 499 -14.77 -13.05 9.87
CA VAL A 499 -14.40 -13.73 8.61
C VAL A 499 -13.30 -12.91 7.96
N ALA A 500 -12.21 -13.55 7.52
CA ALA A 500 -11.12 -12.82 6.88
C ALA A 500 -11.59 -12.27 5.53
N PHE A 501 -12.15 -13.11 4.64
CA PHE A 501 -12.77 -12.60 3.41
C PHE A 501 -13.93 -13.43 2.87
N ASN A 502 -14.77 -12.81 2.05
CA ASN A 502 -15.78 -13.49 1.23
C ASN A 502 -15.65 -13.16 -0.26
N VAL A 503 -16.16 -14.06 -1.10
CA VAL A 503 -16.13 -13.96 -2.57
C VAL A 503 -17.50 -14.34 -3.13
N ASN A 504 -18.01 -13.54 -4.08
CA ASN A 504 -19.26 -13.81 -4.78
C ASN A 504 -19.09 -14.12 -6.29
N ALA A 505 -17.87 -14.03 -6.82
CA ALA A 505 -17.57 -14.12 -8.25
C ALA A 505 -16.40 -15.08 -8.54
N ASN A 506 -15.88 -15.14 -9.76
CA ASN A 506 -14.95 -16.18 -10.20
C ASN A 506 -13.46 -15.79 -10.12
N ASP A 507 -12.60 -16.79 -10.29
CA ASP A 507 -11.18 -16.66 -10.66
C ASP A 507 -10.28 -15.92 -9.64
N VAL A 508 -10.63 -15.97 -8.35
CA VAL A 508 -9.77 -15.41 -7.30
C VAL A 508 -8.49 -16.22 -7.07
N LYS A 509 -7.42 -15.53 -6.68
CA LYS A 509 -6.13 -16.11 -6.34
C LYS A 509 -5.77 -15.73 -4.91
N ILE A 510 -5.65 -16.74 -4.05
CA ILE A 510 -5.33 -16.60 -2.63
C ILE A 510 -4.01 -17.34 -2.41
N ARG A 511 -2.91 -16.60 -2.26
CA ARG A 511 -1.56 -17.17 -2.31
C ARG A 511 -0.65 -16.69 -1.18
N ASP A 512 0.11 -17.62 -0.62
CA ASP A 512 1.19 -17.34 0.32
C ASP A 512 0.76 -16.49 1.53
N ASN A 513 -0.50 -16.61 1.95
CA ASN A 513 -1.05 -15.85 3.06
C ASN A 513 -0.94 -16.61 4.38
N ARG A 514 -0.96 -15.87 5.50
CA ARG A 514 -1.12 -16.45 6.84
C ARG A 514 -2.37 -15.91 7.54
N ALA A 515 -3.25 -16.78 8.01
CA ALA A 515 -4.47 -16.39 8.73
C ALA A 515 -4.62 -17.03 10.11
N VAL A 516 -4.93 -16.21 11.11
CA VAL A 516 -4.85 -16.57 12.53
C VAL A 516 -6.19 -16.42 13.22
N ARG A 517 -6.78 -17.55 13.62
CA ARG A 517 -7.95 -17.66 14.54
C ARG A 517 -9.18 -16.85 14.11
N PHE A 518 -9.49 -16.86 12.83
CA PHE A 518 -10.80 -16.40 12.32
C PHE A 518 -11.85 -17.51 12.46
N ARG A 519 -13.15 -17.16 12.45
CA ARG A 519 -14.23 -18.15 12.31
C ARG A 519 -14.11 -18.88 10.97
N HIS A 520 -13.89 -18.11 9.91
CA HIS A 520 -13.63 -18.59 8.55
C HIS A 520 -12.46 -17.79 7.95
N PHE A 521 -11.51 -18.47 7.32
CA PHE A 521 -10.50 -17.80 6.49
C PHE A 521 -11.16 -17.29 5.20
N GLY A 522 -11.96 -18.13 4.53
CA GLY A 522 -12.68 -17.73 3.33
C GLY A 522 -14.07 -18.34 3.22
N VAL A 523 -15.05 -17.54 2.79
CA VAL A 523 -16.38 -18.01 2.35
C VAL A 523 -16.57 -17.62 0.89
N LEU A 524 -16.58 -18.61 -0.01
CA LEU A 524 -16.47 -18.37 -1.44
C LEU A 524 -17.65 -18.96 -2.20
N HIS A 525 -18.15 -18.18 -3.14
CA HIS A 525 -18.98 -18.63 -4.24
C HIS A 525 -18.27 -18.35 -5.56
N GLY A 526 -18.81 -18.87 -6.65
CA GLY A 526 -18.17 -18.83 -7.96
C GLY A 526 -17.25 -20.04 -8.16
N THR A 527 -16.42 -19.95 -9.20
CA THR A 527 -15.59 -21.05 -9.68
C THR A 527 -14.21 -20.56 -10.10
N GLY A 528 -13.26 -21.48 -10.30
CA GLY A 528 -11.94 -21.13 -10.85
C GLY A 528 -10.94 -20.60 -9.83
N HIS A 529 -11.13 -20.87 -8.54
CA HIS A 529 -10.29 -20.30 -7.51
C HIS A 529 -8.98 -21.05 -7.33
N LEU A 530 -7.94 -20.32 -6.94
CA LEU A 530 -6.63 -20.87 -6.58
C LEU A 530 -6.31 -20.56 -5.12
N PHE A 531 -6.09 -21.60 -4.33
CA PHE A 531 -5.54 -21.53 -2.97
C PHE A 531 -4.18 -22.22 -2.96
N VAL A 532 -3.10 -21.43 -2.90
CA VAL A 532 -1.73 -21.94 -3.03
C VAL A 532 -0.85 -21.45 -1.88
N GLY A 533 -0.14 -22.33 -1.20
CA GLY A 533 0.90 -21.93 -0.24
C GLY A 533 0.40 -21.19 1.01
N ASN A 534 -0.90 -21.16 1.28
CA ASN A 534 -1.44 -20.45 2.44
C ASN A 534 -1.28 -21.27 3.72
N HIS A 535 -1.22 -20.60 4.87
CA HIS A 535 -1.30 -21.21 6.18
C HIS A 535 -2.41 -20.55 7.00
N TRP A 536 -3.49 -21.29 7.28
CA TRP A 536 -4.52 -20.82 8.20
C TRP A 536 -4.71 -21.78 9.37
N PHE A 537 -4.79 -21.21 10.58
CA PHE A 537 -5.03 -21.97 11.80
C PHE A 537 -6.20 -21.42 12.59
N GLN A 538 -7.12 -22.29 12.99
CA GLN A 538 -8.34 -21.90 13.71
C GLN A 538 -8.46 -22.48 15.12
N GLY A 539 -7.44 -23.20 15.62
CA GLY A 539 -7.49 -23.81 16.94
C GLY A 539 -7.75 -22.82 18.09
N ASP A 540 -8.25 -23.36 19.19
CA ASP A 540 -8.44 -22.72 20.48
C ASP A 540 -7.84 -23.58 21.61
N SER A 541 -8.05 -23.19 22.86
CA SER A 541 -7.54 -23.88 24.05
C SER A 541 -8.45 -25.02 24.55
N GLU A 542 -9.56 -25.32 23.87
CA GLU A 542 -10.53 -26.31 24.33
C GLU A 542 -10.06 -27.76 24.08
N THR A 543 -10.43 -28.68 24.97
CA THR A 543 -10.02 -30.11 24.91
C THR A 543 -11.19 -31.05 25.27
N PRO A 544 -11.80 -31.76 24.30
CA PRO A 544 -11.65 -31.56 22.86
C PRO A 544 -12.37 -30.28 22.42
N GLY A 545 -11.75 -29.51 21.53
CA GLY A 545 -12.34 -28.29 20.97
C GLY A 545 -13.15 -28.57 19.70
N VAL A 546 -14.22 -27.80 19.50
CA VAL A 546 -14.95 -27.79 18.23
C VAL A 546 -14.14 -27.07 17.15
N ARG A 547 -14.38 -27.41 15.90
CA ARG A 547 -13.70 -26.79 14.74
C ARG A 547 -14.76 -26.24 13.80
N SER A 548 -14.43 -25.12 13.16
CA SER A 548 -15.25 -24.51 12.10
C SER A 548 -14.59 -24.74 10.73
N ALA A 549 -15.32 -24.39 9.68
CA ALA A 549 -14.76 -24.38 8.34
C ALA A 549 -13.67 -23.30 8.25
N GLY A 550 -12.48 -23.67 7.80
CA GLY A 550 -11.47 -22.72 7.37
C GLY A 550 -11.84 -22.09 6.03
N LEU A 551 -12.25 -22.96 5.11
CA LEU A 551 -12.62 -22.63 3.74
C LEU A 551 -14.02 -23.19 3.47
N VAL A 552 -14.94 -22.33 3.06
CA VAL A 552 -16.30 -22.72 2.64
C VAL A 552 -16.44 -22.47 1.15
N LEU A 553 -16.73 -23.52 0.39
CA LEU A 553 -17.08 -23.45 -1.02
C LEU A 553 -18.59 -23.65 -1.14
N THR A 554 -19.29 -22.57 -1.46
CA THR A 554 -20.76 -22.52 -1.48
C THR A 554 -21.37 -22.85 -2.85
N GLY A 555 -20.55 -23.29 -3.81
CA GLY A 555 -20.98 -23.77 -5.12
C GLY A 555 -20.77 -25.29 -5.28
N ILE A 556 -21.47 -25.90 -6.23
CA ILE A 556 -21.43 -27.35 -6.48
C ILE A 556 -20.27 -27.78 -7.39
N ASN A 557 -20.11 -27.19 -8.58
CA ASN A 557 -18.96 -27.49 -9.44
C ASN A 557 -17.97 -26.31 -9.42
N VAL A 558 -16.91 -26.44 -8.63
CA VAL A 558 -16.12 -25.28 -8.20
C VAL A 558 -14.91 -24.97 -9.07
N LYS A 559 -14.44 -25.90 -9.91
CA LYS A 559 -13.21 -25.74 -10.72
C LYS A 559 -12.05 -25.11 -9.90
N THR A 560 -11.84 -25.59 -8.67
CA THR A 560 -10.96 -24.94 -7.67
C THR A 560 -9.77 -25.82 -7.32
N LEU A 561 -8.59 -25.20 -7.15
CA LEU A 561 -7.37 -25.86 -6.70
C LEU A 561 -7.03 -25.42 -5.26
N VAL A 562 -6.81 -26.39 -4.37
CA VAL A 562 -6.28 -26.21 -3.02
C VAL A 562 -4.97 -26.97 -2.95
N THR A 563 -3.85 -26.27 -3.14
CA THR A 563 -2.53 -26.85 -3.36
C THR A 563 -1.47 -26.34 -2.39
N GLY A 564 -0.74 -27.24 -1.74
CA GLY A 564 0.44 -26.85 -0.94
C GLY A 564 0.14 -25.97 0.27
N ASN A 565 -1.08 -26.01 0.83
CA ASN A 565 -1.48 -25.20 1.97
C ASN A 565 -1.24 -25.93 3.30
N TYR A 566 -1.12 -25.17 4.37
CA TYR A 566 -1.21 -25.66 5.75
C TYR A 566 -2.59 -25.30 6.34
N VAL A 567 -3.43 -26.34 6.46
CA VAL A 567 -4.76 -26.32 7.06
C VAL A 567 -4.67 -26.81 8.51
N ASP A 568 -4.77 -25.90 9.46
CA ASP A 568 -4.62 -26.23 10.88
C ASP A 568 -5.92 -25.99 11.67
N ASN A 569 -6.37 -27.03 12.38
CA ASN A 569 -7.53 -27.01 13.27
C ASN A 569 -8.79 -26.42 12.60
N SER A 570 -9.04 -26.79 11.34
CA SER A 570 -10.21 -26.36 10.57
C SER A 570 -10.52 -27.36 9.47
N PHE A 571 -11.70 -27.26 8.86
CA PHE A 571 -12.07 -28.11 7.72
C PHE A 571 -12.37 -27.31 6.45
N ILE A 572 -12.31 -27.98 5.30
CA ILE A 572 -12.79 -27.47 4.02
C ILE A 572 -14.21 -28.00 3.83
N GLU A 573 -15.16 -27.11 3.61
CA GLU A 573 -16.57 -27.42 3.41
C GLU A 573 -16.97 -27.19 1.94
N MET A 574 -17.58 -28.18 1.31
CA MET A 574 -18.36 -28.02 0.07
C MET A 574 -19.84 -28.04 0.43
N THR A 575 -20.58 -26.99 0.09
CA THR A 575 -22.02 -26.91 0.34
C THR A 575 -22.72 -26.16 -0.78
N ASN A 576 -24.00 -26.42 -0.98
CA ASN A 576 -24.86 -25.69 -1.93
C ASN A 576 -25.90 -24.85 -1.18
N GLU A 577 -25.52 -24.28 -0.03
CA GLU A 577 -26.41 -23.49 0.85
C GLU A 577 -27.03 -22.25 0.23
N ARG A 578 -26.54 -21.83 -0.93
CA ARG A 578 -27.05 -20.69 -1.69
C ARG A 578 -28.00 -21.09 -2.81
N GLU A 579 -28.16 -22.38 -3.10
CA GLU A 579 -29.02 -22.79 -4.20
C GLU A 579 -30.48 -22.50 -3.86
N PRO A 580 -31.20 -21.74 -4.71
CA PRO A 580 -32.64 -21.56 -4.56
C PRO A 580 -33.40 -22.87 -4.69
N GLU A 581 -32.91 -23.77 -5.55
CA GLU A 581 -33.45 -25.11 -5.78
C GLU A 581 -32.35 -26.14 -5.48
N PRO A 582 -32.24 -26.62 -4.23
CA PRO A 582 -31.05 -27.32 -3.76
C PRO A 582 -31.02 -28.81 -4.13
N ASP A 583 -32.14 -29.37 -4.60
CA ASP A 583 -32.22 -30.74 -5.12
C ASP A 583 -31.55 -30.82 -6.50
N PHE A 584 -30.88 -31.94 -6.75
CA PHE A 584 -30.24 -32.18 -8.03
C PHE A 584 -31.29 -32.34 -9.16
N ASN A 585 -31.14 -31.56 -10.23
CA ASN A 585 -31.91 -31.72 -11.47
C ASN A 585 -31.02 -31.66 -12.72
N THR A 586 -31.07 -30.56 -13.49
CA THR A 586 -30.28 -30.39 -14.72
C THR A 586 -28.94 -29.69 -14.50
N GLN A 587 -28.62 -29.28 -13.26
CA GLN A 587 -27.35 -28.66 -12.91
C GLN A 587 -26.18 -29.66 -12.80
N PHE A 588 -24.95 -29.13 -12.68
CA PHE A 588 -23.82 -29.94 -12.23
C PHE A 588 -24.00 -30.38 -10.77
N SER A 589 -23.28 -31.43 -10.37
CA SER A 589 -23.22 -31.86 -8.96
C SER A 589 -21.92 -31.41 -8.29
N PHE A 590 -21.70 -31.85 -7.04
CA PHE A 590 -20.48 -31.54 -6.29
C PHE A 590 -19.24 -32.04 -7.03
N GLY A 591 -18.31 -31.15 -7.39
CA GLY A 591 -17.20 -31.53 -8.24
C GLY A 591 -16.22 -30.45 -8.64
N GLY A 592 -15.21 -30.85 -9.43
CA GLY A 592 -14.19 -29.94 -9.96
C GLY A 592 -13.24 -29.39 -8.88
N LEU A 593 -13.05 -30.11 -7.79
CA LEU A 593 -12.14 -29.74 -6.71
C LEU A 593 -10.88 -30.62 -6.75
N THR A 594 -9.71 -29.98 -6.66
CA THR A 594 -8.44 -30.66 -6.44
C THR A 594 -7.84 -30.21 -5.12
N VAL A 595 -7.56 -31.17 -4.23
CA VAL A 595 -6.90 -30.98 -2.95
C VAL A 595 -5.59 -31.74 -2.98
N THR A 596 -4.48 -31.06 -3.20
CA THR A 596 -3.19 -31.74 -3.44
C THR A 596 -2.00 -31.14 -2.68
N GLY A 597 -1.14 -32.01 -2.14
CA GLY A 597 0.10 -31.59 -1.49
C GLY A 597 -0.08 -30.74 -0.22
N ASN A 598 -1.24 -30.78 0.43
CA ASN A 598 -1.50 -29.96 1.63
C ASN A 598 -1.07 -30.67 2.92
N ILE A 599 -0.79 -29.86 3.94
CA ILE A 599 -0.61 -30.28 5.33
C ILE A 599 -1.92 -30.04 6.07
N PHE A 600 -2.48 -31.09 6.65
CA PHE A 600 -3.67 -31.03 7.49
C PHE A 600 -3.29 -31.42 8.92
N THR A 601 -3.45 -30.48 9.85
CA THR A 601 -3.24 -30.70 11.29
C THR A 601 -4.52 -30.44 12.06
N ALA A 602 -4.75 -31.24 13.11
CA ALA A 602 -5.78 -30.98 14.10
C ALA A 602 -5.24 -31.41 15.46
N ASN A 603 -5.57 -30.67 16.52
CA ASN A 603 -5.14 -30.97 17.88
C ASN A 603 -6.36 -31.00 18.81
N ASN A 604 -6.39 -31.90 19.79
CA ASN A 604 -7.47 -31.97 20.78
C ASN A 604 -8.87 -31.95 20.13
N VAL A 605 -9.12 -32.81 19.14
CA VAL A 605 -10.42 -32.90 18.45
C VAL A 605 -11.15 -34.19 18.81
N VAL A 606 -12.48 -34.18 18.69
CA VAL A 606 -13.30 -35.39 18.83
C VAL A 606 -13.12 -36.33 17.63
N SER A 607 -13.39 -37.62 17.83
CA SER A 607 -13.24 -38.66 16.80
C SER A 607 -14.06 -38.38 15.51
N ALA A 608 -15.17 -37.65 15.64
CA ALA A 608 -16.07 -37.30 14.52
C ALA A 608 -15.61 -36.08 13.69
N PHE A 609 -14.49 -35.43 14.05
CA PHE A 609 -13.92 -34.37 13.24
C PHE A 609 -13.38 -34.93 11.92
N CYS A 610 -13.60 -34.19 10.83
CA CYS A 610 -13.09 -34.48 9.50
C CYS A 610 -12.56 -33.19 8.87
N TRP A 611 -11.48 -33.25 8.11
CA TRP A 611 -10.92 -32.10 7.39
C TRP A 611 -11.65 -31.79 6.09
N LEU A 612 -12.31 -32.76 5.48
CA LEU A 612 -13.08 -32.57 4.24
C LEU A 612 -14.54 -32.89 4.51
N VAL A 613 -15.42 -31.91 4.33
CA VAL A 613 -16.85 -32.04 4.63
C VAL A 613 -17.66 -31.65 3.41
N VAL A 614 -18.62 -32.50 3.04
CA VAL A 614 -19.64 -32.17 2.04
C VAL A 614 -20.97 -32.03 2.76
N THR A 615 -21.62 -30.88 2.62
CA THR A 615 -22.90 -30.56 3.27
C THR A 615 -23.97 -30.30 2.19
N PRO A 616 -24.58 -31.36 1.60
CA PRO A 616 -25.65 -31.22 0.62
C PRO A 616 -26.90 -30.63 1.26
N ARG A 617 -27.57 -29.72 0.55
CA ARG A 617 -28.79 -29.04 1.00
C ARG A 617 -30.04 -29.53 0.30
N GLY A 618 -29.88 -30.44 -0.66
CA GLY A 618 -30.95 -31.13 -1.37
C GLY A 618 -30.47 -32.48 -1.90
N ALA A 619 -31.44 -33.32 -2.26
CA ALA A 619 -31.25 -34.73 -2.58
C ALA A 619 -30.70 -34.96 -4.00
N GLY A 620 -30.21 -36.17 -4.25
CA GLY A 620 -29.78 -36.63 -5.58
C GLY A 620 -28.43 -36.09 -6.06
N HIS A 621 -27.78 -35.23 -5.26
CA HIS A 621 -26.42 -34.76 -5.51
C HIS A 621 -25.39 -35.88 -5.30
N TYR A 622 -24.24 -35.81 -5.97
CA TYR A 622 -23.20 -36.84 -5.98
C TYR A 622 -21.83 -36.21 -6.23
N LEU A 623 -20.75 -36.97 -6.00
CA LEU A 623 -19.38 -36.49 -6.27
C LEU A 623 -18.95 -36.78 -7.71
N HIS A 624 -18.36 -35.77 -8.36
CA HIS A 624 -17.87 -35.85 -9.72
C HIS A 624 -16.55 -35.10 -9.92
N GLY A 625 -15.49 -35.77 -10.38
CA GLY A 625 -14.24 -35.09 -10.74
C GLY A 625 -13.53 -34.47 -9.53
N LEU A 626 -13.32 -35.29 -8.49
CA LEU A 626 -12.65 -34.91 -7.25
C LEU A 626 -11.28 -35.59 -7.18
N SER A 627 -10.23 -34.81 -6.90
CA SER A 627 -8.87 -35.32 -6.72
C SER A 627 -8.34 -34.95 -5.33
N ILE A 628 -7.99 -35.95 -4.52
CA ILE A 628 -7.41 -35.77 -3.19
C ILE A 628 -6.11 -36.57 -3.13
N THR A 629 -4.97 -35.90 -3.35
CA THR A 629 -3.70 -36.59 -3.60
C THR A 629 -2.52 -35.96 -2.89
N GLY A 630 -1.54 -36.76 -2.44
CA GLY A 630 -0.29 -36.23 -1.89
C GLY A 630 -0.42 -35.42 -0.59
N ASN A 631 -1.55 -35.50 0.13
CA ASN A 631 -1.76 -34.73 1.35
C ASN A 631 -1.23 -35.48 2.57
N THR A 632 -0.80 -34.73 3.59
CA THR A 632 -0.46 -35.30 4.91
C THR A 632 -1.52 -34.93 5.93
N PHE A 633 -2.17 -35.93 6.51
CA PHE A 633 -3.13 -35.80 7.60
C PHE A 633 -2.51 -36.21 8.92
N ARG A 634 -2.58 -35.36 9.92
CA ARG A 634 -2.04 -35.64 11.25
C ARG A 634 -2.89 -35.03 12.36
N THR A 635 -3.34 -35.88 13.28
CA THR A 635 -3.87 -35.42 14.56
C THR A 635 -2.77 -35.32 15.61
N LEU A 636 -2.97 -34.44 16.59
CA LEU A 636 -2.18 -34.30 17.81
C LEU A 636 -3.13 -34.49 19.00
N ASN A 637 -2.68 -35.19 20.04
CA ASN A 637 -3.44 -35.41 21.28
C ASN A 637 -4.89 -35.91 21.05
N GLY A 638 -5.02 -36.94 20.20
CA GLY A 638 -6.31 -37.53 19.84
C GLY A 638 -6.21 -38.28 18.52
N ALA A 639 -7.26 -39.02 18.18
CA ALA A 639 -7.40 -39.68 16.90
C ALA A 639 -8.81 -39.42 16.34
N ILE A 640 -8.90 -39.38 15.01
CA ILE A 640 -10.19 -39.26 14.31
C ILE A 640 -10.53 -40.54 13.57
N ALA A 641 -11.81 -40.80 13.40
CA ALA A 641 -12.28 -41.97 12.66
C ALA A 641 -11.87 -41.90 11.18
N ARG A 642 -12.07 -40.74 10.55
CA ARG A 642 -11.89 -40.51 9.11
C ARG A 642 -11.46 -39.09 8.81
N VAL A 643 -10.82 -38.90 7.66
CA VAL A 643 -10.44 -37.58 7.14
C VAL A 643 -11.61 -36.81 6.55
N GLU A 644 -12.63 -37.53 6.07
CA GLU A 644 -13.71 -36.96 5.29
C GLU A 644 -15.07 -37.46 5.79
N LYS A 645 -16.12 -36.67 5.52
CA LYS A 645 -17.51 -37.09 5.72
C LYS A 645 -18.48 -36.37 4.78
N VAL A 646 -19.66 -36.96 4.62
CA VAL A 646 -20.88 -36.26 4.21
C VAL A 646 -21.62 -35.84 5.47
N ASP A 647 -21.91 -34.55 5.61
CA ASP A 647 -22.79 -34.02 6.64
C ASP A 647 -24.25 -34.17 6.18
N THR A 648 -24.91 -35.21 6.70
CA THR A 648 -26.28 -35.57 6.33
C THR A 648 -27.35 -34.80 7.10
N THR A 649 -26.99 -33.68 7.75
CA THR A 649 -27.95 -32.87 8.52
C THR A 649 -29.14 -32.40 7.67
N TRP A 650 -28.94 -32.21 6.36
CA TRP A 650 -29.95 -31.71 5.43
C TRP A 650 -30.30 -32.72 4.34
N SER A 651 -29.29 -33.29 3.68
CA SER A 651 -29.46 -34.34 2.70
C SER A 651 -28.19 -35.19 2.56
N ASP A 652 -28.32 -36.35 1.96
CA ASP A 652 -27.22 -37.28 1.68
C ASP A 652 -26.89 -37.29 0.17
N LEU A 653 -25.76 -37.90 -0.19
CA LEU A 653 -25.33 -38.04 -1.57
C LEU A 653 -25.89 -39.32 -2.22
N ASP A 654 -26.14 -39.27 -3.52
CA ASP A 654 -26.38 -40.44 -4.36
C ASP A 654 -25.06 -41.11 -4.74
N TYR A 655 -24.64 -42.04 -3.88
CA TYR A 655 -23.45 -42.86 -4.08
C TYR A 655 -23.46 -43.68 -5.37
N SER A 656 -24.64 -43.97 -5.94
CA SER A 656 -24.75 -44.72 -7.20
C SER A 656 -24.32 -43.89 -8.43
N ARG A 657 -24.05 -42.60 -8.24
CA ARG A 657 -23.68 -41.67 -9.31
C ARG A 657 -22.27 -41.11 -9.19
N PHE A 658 -21.50 -41.55 -8.20
CA PHE A 658 -20.10 -41.11 -8.00
C PHE A 658 -19.26 -41.39 -9.24
N ARG A 659 -18.54 -40.38 -9.74
CA ARG A 659 -17.79 -40.49 -11.00
C ARG A 659 -16.44 -39.78 -10.90
N ASN A 660 -15.43 -40.35 -11.54
CA ASN A 660 -14.11 -39.75 -11.69
C ASN A 660 -13.53 -39.24 -10.36
N LEU A 661 -13.44 -40.12 -9.36
CA LEU A 661 -12.84 -39.84 -8.06
C LEU A 661 -11.42 -40.40 -8.02
N THR A 662 -10.46 -39.60 -7.55
CA THR A 662 -9.06 -39.99 -7.42
C THR A 662 -8.57 -39.69 -6.02
N VAL A 663 -8.24 -40.73 -5.26
CA VAL A 663 -7.73 -40.60 -3.88
C VAL A 663 -6.55 -41.55 -3.69
N HIS A 664 -5.32 -41.02 -3.69
CA HIS A 664 -4.11 -41.82 -3.51
C HIS A 664 -2.92 -40.96 -3.05
N GLY A 665 -1.86 -41.62 -2.58
CA GLY A 665 -0.62 -40.94 -2.17
C GLY A 665 -0.77 -40.04 -0.93
N ASN A 666 -1.84 -40.21 -0.14
CA ASN A 666 -2.04 -39.46 1.10
C ASN A 666 -1.43 -40.22 2.29
N ASN A 667 -0.92 -39.47 3.27
CA ASN A 667 -0.40 -40.01 4.53
C ASN A 667 -1.40 -39.78 5.67
N PHE A 668 -1.59 -40.77 6.53
CA PHE A 668 -2.60 -40.77 7.59
C PHE A 668 -1.96 -41.08 8.95
N ASN A 669 -1.94 -40.09 9.86
CA ASN A 669 -1.37 -40.23 11.20
C ASN A 669 -2.43 -39.85 12.25
N GLY A 670 -2.78 -40.80 13.13
CA GLY A 670 -3.88 -40.61 14.08
C GLY A 670 -5.27 -40.61 13.41
N VAL A 671 -5.40 -41.33 12.30
CA VAL A 671 -6.66 -41.58 11.60
C VAL A 671 -6.93 -43.08 11.64
N THR A 672 -8.08 -43.50 12.18
CA THR A 672 -8.42 -44.92 12.35
C THR A 672 -8.66 -45.64 11.03
N SER A 673 -9.37 -45.01 10.09
CA SER A 673 -9.67 -45.56 8.78
C SER A 673 -9.17 -44.60 7.69
N ALA A 674 -8.15 -45.05 6.96
CA ALA A 674 -7.71 -44.38 5.74
C ALA A 674 -8.77 -44.56 4.64
N PHE A 675 -8.70 -43.71 3.61
CA PHE A 675 -9.56 -43.82 2.44
C PHE A 675 -8.76 -43.72 1.14
N GLN A 676 -9.14 -44.53 0.15
CA GLN A 676 -8.41 -44.68 -1.10
C GLN A 676 -9.37 -44.97 -2.26
N ASN A 677 -9.04 -44.47 -3.45
CA ASN A 677 -9.78 -44.77 -4.67
C ASN A 677 -8.86 -44.62 -5.89
N PRO A 678 -8.53 -45.71 -6.61
CA PRO A 678 -9.00 -47.08 -6.38
C PRO A 678 -8.45 -47.68 -5.07
N LEU A 679 -9.25 -48.49 -4.39
CA LEU A 679 -8.91 -49.22 -3.17
C LEU A 679 -8.44 -50.63 -3.53
N THR A 680 -7.24 -51.02 -3.12
CA THR A 680 -6.73 -52.39 -3.28
C THR A 680 -6.63 -53.09 -1.94
N LEU A 681 -7.32 -54.22 -1.79
CA LEU A 681 -7.33 -55.03 -0.58
C LEU A 681 -6.87 -56.45 -0.88
N ARG A 682 -6.12 -57.03 0.06
CA ARG A 682 -5.80 -58.46 0.05
C ARG A 682 -6.90 -59.24 0.76
N HIS A 683 -7.53 -60.17 0.07
CA HIS A 683 -8.47 -61.14 0.65
C HIS A 683 -7.81 -62.50 0.78
N ALA A 684 -7.92 -63.12 1.96
CA ALA A 684 -7.49 -64.49 2.20
C ALA A 684 -8.71 -65.37 2.49
N GLN A 685 -8.99 -66.30 1.59
CA GLN A 685 -10.01 -67.31 1.76
C GLN A 685 -9.37 -68.56 2.36
N ASN A 686 -9.63 -68.82 3.65
CA ASN A 686 -9.00 -69.92 4.38
C ASN A 686 -9.71 -71.27 4.23
N SER A 687 -11.01 -71.26 3.92
CA SER A 687 -11.84 -72.44 3.67
C SER A 687 -12.31 -72.49 2.23
N GLU A 688 -12.44 -73.68 1.66
CA GLU A 688 -12.90 -73.83 0.27
C GLU A 688 -14.33 -73.32 0.09
N ALA A 689 -14.48 -72.31 -0.76
CA ALA A 689 -15.75 -71.70 -1.11
C ALA A 689 -15.72 -71.23 -2.56
N SER A 690 -16.86 -71.28 -3.24
CA SER A 690 -17.02 -70.76 -4.61
C SER A 690 -17.36 -69.27 -4.64
N VAL A 691 -17.70 -68.67 -3.48
CA VAL A 691 -18.00 -67.25 -3.35
C VAL A 691 -17.10 -66.66 -2.28
N TRP A 692 -16.20 -65.75 -2.67
CA TRP A 692 -15.33 -65.03 -1.75
C TRP A 692 -15.82 -63.60 -1.62
N THR A 693 -16.21 -63.17 -0.41
CA THR A 693 -16.68 -61.81 -0.15
C THR A 693 -15.53 -60.94 0.34
N VAL A 694 -15.26 -59.85 -0.38
CA VAL A 694 -14.22 -58.88 -0.04
C VAL A 694 -14.90 -57.56 0.35
N ALA A 695 -14.91 -57.26 1.65
CA ALA A 695 -15.43 -56.00 2.16
C ALA A 695 -14.41 -54.87 1.98
N SER A 696 -14.87 -53.65 1.67
CA SER A 696 -14.01 -52.46 1.55
C SER A 696 -13.39 -52.00 2.88
N GLN A 697 -13.82 -52.58 4.01
CA GLN A 697 -13.40 -52.17 5.37
C GLN A 697 -13.66 -50.68 5.65
N GLY A 698 -14.67 -50.11 4.98
CA GLY A 698 -14.99 -48.68 5.06
C GLY A 698 -13.97 -47.78 4.36
N MET A 699 -12.95 -48.29 3.67
CA MET A 699 -11.87 -47.47 3.10
C MET A 699 -12.23 -46.80 1.77
N LEU A 700 -13.47 -46.96 1.29
CA LEU A 700 -13.96 -46.21 0.15
C LEU A 700 -14.27 -44.75 0.55
N PRO A 701 -13.98 -43.75 -0.32
CA PRO A 701 -14.25 -42.35 0.00
C PRO A 701 -15.72 -42.07 0.30
N PHE A 702 -15.97 -41.21 1.28
CA PHE A 702 -17.29 -40.69 1.68
C PHE A 702 -18.28 -41.78 2.09
N GLY A 703 -17.79 -42.90 2.63
CA GLY A 703 -18.65 -44.06 2.94
C GLY A 703 -19.25 -44.69 1.68
N GLY A 704 -18.61 -44.48 0.52
CA GLY A 704 -19.11 -44.88 -0.78
C GLY A 704 -19.25 -46.39 -0.97
N ARG A 705 -20.00 -46.75 -2.00
CA ARG A 705 -20.31 -48.13 -2.38
C ARG A 705 -19.22 -48.71 -3.28
N ALA A 706 -19.01 -50.03 -3.25
CA ALA A 706 -18.04 -50.69 -4.12
C ALA A 706 -18.61 -50.87 -5.55
N ARG A 707 -18.53 -49.80 -6.36
CA ARG A 707 -19.21 -49.68 -7.65
C ARG A 707 -18.58 -50.45 -8.79
N VAL A 708 -17.25 -50.50 -8.85
CA VAL A 708 -16.50 -51.12 -9.95
C VAL A 708 -15.37 -51.94 -9.38
N VAL A 709 -15.16 -53.15 -9.89
CA VAL A 709 -13.91 -53.90 -9.71
C VAL A 709 -13.06 -53.67 -10.94
N SER A 710 -11.85 -53.16 -10.74
CA SER A 710 -10.90 -52.80 -11.81
C SER A 710 -9.69 -53.73 -11.89
N GLY A 711 -9.54 -54.64 -10.92
CA GLY A 711 -8.48 -55.65 -10.94
C GLY A 711 -8.73 -56.76 -9.93
N VAL A 712 -8.39 -57.99 -10.31
CA VAL A 712 -8.30 -59.16 -9.43
C VAL A 712 -7.01 -59.89 -9.80
N VAL A 713 -6.12 -60.07 -8.84
CA VAL A 713 -4.82 -60.73 -9.03
C VAL A 713 -4.67 -61.77 -7.94
N ALA A 714 -4.46 -63.03 -8.32
CA ALA A 714 -4.17 -64.08 -7.35
C ALA A 714 -2.88 -63.77 -6.58
N ASP A 715 -2.90 -63.96 -5.27
CA ASP A 715 -1.74 -63.83 -4.39
C ASP A 715 -1.28 -65.24 -4.00
N GLY A 716 -0.36 -65.78 -4.78
CA GLY A 716 0.05 -67.18 -4.69
C GLY A 716 -0.94 -68.13 -5.36
N SER A 717 -0.90 -69.40 -4.96
CA SER A 717 -1.73 -70.46 -5.54
C SER A 717 -3.14 -70.44 -4.95
N VAL A 718 -4.14 -70.45 -5.82
CA VAL A 718 -5.53 -70.78 -5.46
C VAL A 718 -5.68 -72.29 -5.61
N THR A 719 -6.23 -72.98 -4.62
CA THR A 719 -6.33 -74.46 -4.64
C THR A 719 -7.73 -74.98 -4.32
N GLN A 720 -8.00 -76.16 -4.85
CA GLN A 720 -9.12 -77.03 -4.47
C GLN A 720 -8.49 -78.36 -4.02
N GLY A 721 -8.50 -78.65 -2.72
CA GLY A 721 -7.67 -79.69 -2.12
C GLY A 721 -6.19 -79.44 -2.42
N ALA A 722 -5.53 -80.44 -3.02
CA ALA A 722 -4.15 -80.37 -3.48
C ALA A 722 -3.99 -79.82 -4.92
N VAL A 723 -5.10 -79.56 -5.62
CA VAL A 723 -5.08 -79.12 -7.03
C VAL A 723 -4.99 -77.61 -7.11
N THR A 724 -4.00 -77.09 -7.84
CA THR A 724 -3.89 -75.66 -8.15
C THR A 724 -4.89 -75.27 -9.25
N ARG A 725 -5.59 -74.15 -9.04
CA ARG A 725 -6.57 -73.57 -9.96
C ARG A 725 -6.00 -72.32 -10.61
N TYR A 726 -6.29 -72.13 -11.89
CA TYR A 726 -5.86 -70.98 -12.69
C TYR A 726 -7.05 -70.19 -13.27
N ASP A 727 -8.26 -70.49 -12.78
CA ASP A 727 -9.49 -69.83 -13.22
C ASP A 727 -9.49 -68.34 -12.82
N LEU A 728 -10.11 -67.48 -13.63
CA LEU A 728 -10.39 -66.10 -13.24
C LEU A 728 -11.82 -66.03 -12.67
N PRO A 729 -12.04 -65.51 -11.46
CA PRO A 729 -13.39 -65.41 -10.91
C PRO A 729 -14.20 -64.29 -11.58
N ALA A 730 -15.51 -64.50 -11.72
CA ALA A 730 -16.42 -63.42 -12.05
C ALA A 730 -16.60 -62.49 -10.84
N THR A 731 -16.62 -61.18 -11.07
CA THR A 731 -16.78 -60.19 -9.98
C THR A 731 -18.21 -59.68 -9.91
N GLN A 732 -18.76 -59.52 -8.71
CA GLN A 732 -20.01 -58.79 -8.50
C GLN A 732 -19.77 -57.63 -7.53
N SER A 733 -20.05 -56.42 -7.98
CA SER A 733 -20.00 -55.19 -7.20
C SER A 733 -21.28 -54.97 -6.39
N LEU A 734 -21.29 -53.97 -5.50
CA LEU A 734 -22.47 -53.56 -4.72
C LEU A 734 -23.07 -54.67 -3.84
N GLN A 735 -22.20 -55.47 -3.22
CA GLN A 735 -22.59 -56.57 -2.34
C GLN A 735 -22.62 -56.12 -0.87
N GLY A 736 -23.39 -56.83 -0.03
CA GLY A 736 -23.62 -56.47 1.37
C GLY A 736 -24.72 -55.42 1.55
N ALA A 737 -25.15 -55.21 2.79
CA ALA A 737 -26.24 -54.27 3.11
C ALA A 737 -25.86 -52.81 2.84
N ASP A 738 -24.58 -52.46 3.03
CA ASP A 738 -24.00 -51.14 2.73
C ASP A 738 -23.57 -51.00 1.25
N GLN A 739 -23.67 -52.08 0.47
CA GLN A 739 -23.19 -52.15 -0.91
C GLN A 739 -21.68 -51.82 -1.04
N ALA A 740 -20.92 -51.95 0.03
CA ALA A 740 -19.50 -51.61 0.09
C ALA A 740 -18.58 -52.84 -0.01
N SER A 741 -19.12 -53.99 -0.40
CA SER A 741 -18.38 -55.23 -0.64
C SER A 741 -18.45 -55.65 -2.10
N VAL A 742 -17.52 -56.51 -2.50
CA VAL A 742 -17.54 -57.20 -3.80
C VAL A 742 -17.43 -58.70 -3.58
N THR A 743 -18.02 -59.51 -4.44
CA THR A 743 -17.85 -60.97 -4.41
C THR A 743 -17.06 -61.45 -5.61
N LEU A 744 -16.15 -62.40 -5.37
CA LEU A 744 -15.47 -63.17 -6.40
C LEU A 744 -16.16 -64.53 -6.51
N ARG A 745 -16.70 -64.85 -7.68
CA ARG A 745 -17.36 -66.13 -7.97
C ARG A 745 -16.45 -67.04 -8.77
N TRP A 746 -16.04 -68.12 -8.14
CA TRP A 746 -15.22 -69.17 -8.70
C TRP A 746 -16.08 -70.30 -9.26
N PRO A 747 -15.62 -71.01 -10.32
CA PRO A 747 -16.37 -72.13 -10.90
C PRO A 747 -16.44 -73.36 -9.98
N VAL A 748 -15.59 -73.41 -8.93
CA VAL A 748 -15.54 -74.49 -7.94
C VAL A 748 -15.33 -73.90 -6.55
N ASN A 749 -15.56 -74.72 -5.51
CA ASN A 749 -15.10 -74.37 -4.17
C ASN A 749 -13.58 -74.42 -4.12
N CYS A 750 -12.94 -73.29 -3.83
CA CYS A 750 -11.48 -73.18 -3.72
C CYS A 750 -11.10 -72.23 -2.58
N LYS A 751 -9.83 -72.27 -2.18
CA LYS A 751 -9.22 -71.43 -1.14
C LYS A 751 -7.91 -70.82 -1.65
N GLY A 752 -7.42 -69.76 -1.00
CA GLY A 752 -6.22 -69.04 -1.43
C GLY A 752 -6.30 -67.57 -1.08
N ALA A 753 -5.51 -66.72 -1.74
CA ALA A 753 -5.58 -65.29 -1.57
C ALA A 753 -5.62 -64.54 -2.91
N ALA A 754 -6.20 -63.34 -2.90
CA ALA A 754 -6.23 -62.46 -4.05
C ALA A 754 -6.17 -61.00 -3.61
N TYR A 755 -5.47 -60.17 -4.40
CA TYR A 755 -5.64 -58.73 -4.36
C TYR A 755 -6.83 -58.33 -5.21
N VAL A 756 -7.72 -57.53 -4.65
CA VAL A 756 -8.91 -56.99 -5.32
C VAL A 756 -8.87 -55.48 -5.31
N THR A 757 -8.91 -54.87 -6.49
CA THR A 757 -8.94 -53.42 -6.68
C THR A 757 -10.36 -52.99 -7.00
N MET A 758 -11.02 -52.33 -6.05
CA MET A 758 -12.38 -51.82 -6.16
C MET A 758 -12.42 -50.29 -6.15
N ARG A 759 -13.52 -49.71 -6.66
CA ARG A 759 -13.71 -48.27 -6.78
C ARG A 759 -15.05 -47.83 -6.22
N ALA A 760 -15.08 -46.63 -5.64
CA ALA A 760 -16.30 -45.95 -5.19
C ALA A 760 -17.06 -45.26 -6.33
N ASP A 761 -16.46 -45.20 -7.52
CA ASP A 761 -16.94 -44.42 -8.65
C ASP A 761 -16.98 -45.24 -9.95
N SER A 762 -17.72 -44.74 -10.94
CA SER A 762 -17.50 -45.11 -12.35
C SER A 762 -16.39 -44.21 -12.92
N PRO A 763 -15.25 -44.75 -13.36
CA PRO A 763 -14.14 -43.96 -13.89
C PRO A 763 -14.39 -43.41 -15.31
N THR A 764 -15.41 -43.91 -16.02
CA THR A 764 -15.86 -43.45 -17.35
C THR A 764 -17.27 -42.91 -17.31
#